data_AF-A4A1I7-F1
#
_entry.id   AF-A4A1I7-F1
#
_cell.length_a   1.000
_cell.length_b   1.000
_cell.length_c   1.000
_cell.angle_alpha   90.00
_cell.angle_beta   90.00
_cell.angle_gamma   90.00
#
_symmetry.space_group_name_H-M   'P 1'
#
loop_
_entity.id
_entity.type
_entity.pdbx_description
1 polymer ?
#
loop_
_entity_poly.entity_id
_entity_poly.type
_entity_poly.pdbx_seq_one_letter_code
_entity_poly.pdbx_strand_id
1 'polypeptide(L)'
;MLPPEIAILVLVCFVAVSALAMIYARHARVKVQPVSAPGRVRRSHPQRLIETLEVREVFDAAGVELEGEDLFLNGSIYQNVDMVALAKAITASGAKFYGAAWCPHCTAQKGFFGEGGSYLPFYEVTNADHTLNDLGSSLGIQALPTWIFANNTRIEGTLTIEQLVQYTGVTVPTSTTPYIAEIAPITLYAGEPLFLTLDGYSPTGEALTYTVTSSSGTVLTEVRQQTRSLRITVKNFGVMEFQLLEDYANLATDQIIALAQAGIYDGLKFHRVKDNFVIQGGDPLGTGAGDPTIPQFDDQYDFDLRYNRSGVLGMAKSYDDTNSSQFFITEGTQRESLDFKYTIFGYLTEGDAVREAISEVPTNSGDHPTTDVIIEKVEVFQDYENALVKLNTFIAGVTGSDTLTITATDASGRTFSRQVNVAYFPTSANKVAYLGDIPDMIVHPGSVLTYRLIGYDANGDTVRFLDKDGLSAVPVPIQSTNANGLIYSVDNTTGVLTIQVPSSFRGQGQVIVAAYDFLSTSSLNYDFQVITVSAFVAPILVNDTFDTIAGSVNSINPLANDDPSAPAFDLNTLEILSIPAGIQLNIQDGVITYNTPVGYSGSFTVGYQVSNIYGAAGGYASITINVSPNTVAVAGADAYQIDVDGVAIFDVLNNDRLNKFLSSNMGMSITSVGTSSVGAAIAIQDGKIRYIPAAGFSGLDTFIYTVTNGTSVATGTVSVSVVDIQDFGVTVSREPTEAGDPPPISDPYLNEWDAFWVEVWVNSDRISTQGVSAAALNMHFVPGLFDPTTIEPGAGFQFTSTPAINGETGEITGLNAVATTTGLGSGQRVLLARIRFQPSAGGGLSVESDGIPFDAFFSVSDAQLQAADTAMLDAQITALPTTKILPVTYDLNDDGQVDLTDVVIFRDDYLGNTSADATPGDFDLNGVVNTYDFSLLIRELGETRANVSAAVEGHVIEYDFQYLAIALSQTPLSVGVAPPANEVTSLTPEDVQPVLDAAADKIADAYSQLGIFNYVVTTNFQIVDLPGSQLSYRNNGILYLDIDAAGYGWFVDSTPTQNEEFSSSGENSWNASAGDASGKVDLLTVILHELISHQDETEDDLFADHLNVGKRFLFAPEDLPIFQLLNPALVDQALADEDA
;
A
#
# COMPACT_ATOMS: atom_id res chain seq x y z
N MET A 1 -60.43 16.94 -11.00
CA MET A 1 -58.99 17.15 -11.24
C MET A 1 -58.34 17.30 -9.88
N LEU A 2 -57.51 16.35 -9.48
CA LEU A 2 -56.65 16.45 -8.31
C LEU A 2 -55.29 17.06 -8.76
N PRO A 3 -54.56 17.77 -7.88
CA PRO A 3 -53.24 18.34 -8.20
C PRO A 3 -52.21 17.26 -8.60
N PRO A 4 -51.21 17.59 -9.44
CA PRO A 4 -50.22 16.63 -9.96
C PRO A 4 -49.45 15.87 -8.86
N GLU A 5 -49.20 16.51 -7.72
CA GLU A 5 -48.44 15.96 -6.59
C GLU A 5 -49.11 14.72 -5.96
N ILE A 6 -50.46 14.66 -5.94
CA ILE A 6 -51.20 13.53 -5.36
C ILE A 6 -51.30 12.37 -6.36
N ALA A 7 -51.27 12.65 -7.67
CA ALA A 7 -51.25 11.61 -8.69
C ALA A 7 -49.94 10.81 -8.67
N ILE A 8 -48.81 11.47 -8.36
CA ILE A 8 -47.50 10.83 -8.21
C ILE A 8 -47.49 9.92 -6.97
N LEU A 9 -48.04 10.37 -5.83
CA LEU A 9 -48.07 9.54 -4.62
C LEU A 9 -48.93 8.26 -4.79
N VAL A 10 -50.04 8.35 -5.52
CA VAL A 10 -50.89 7.19 -5.83
C VAL A 10 -50.21 6.24 -6.83
N LEU A 11 -49.42 6.75 -7.77
CA LEU A 11 -48.64 5.94 -8.71
C LEU A 11 -47.50 5.20 -8.00
N VAL A 12 -46.77 5.87 -7.10
CA VAL A 12 -45.67 5.30 -6.31
C VAL A 12 -46.19 4.18 -5.39
N CYS A 13 -47.33 4.37 -4.72
CA CYS A 13 -47.94 3.30 -3.92
C CYS A 13 -48.41 2.11 -4.78
N PHE A 14 -48.86 2.33 -6.01
CA PHE A 14 -49.30 1.24 -6.90
C PHE A 14 -48.12 0.43 -7.45
N VAL A 15 -46.98 1.07 -7.70
CA VAL A 15 -45.73 0.41 -8.12
C VAL A 15 -45.10 -0.37 -6.97
N ALA A 16 -45.08 0.18 -5.75
CA ALA A 16 -44.55 -0.51 -4.57
C ALA A 16 -45.35 -1.79 -4.22
N VAL A 17 -46.69 -1.75 -4.30
CA VAL A 17 -47.53 -2.94 -4.04
C VAL A 17 -47.40 -3.98 -5.15
N SER A 18 -47.15 -3.55 -6.40
CA SER A 18 -46.94 -4.44 -7.54
C SER A 18 -45.55 -5.12 -7.50
N ALA A 19 -44.53 -4.43 -6.99
CA ALA A 19 -43.20 -4.99 -6.77
C ALA A 19 -43.21 -6.07 -5.67
N LEU A 20 -43.91 -5.82 -4.55
CA LEU A 20 -44.11 -6.81 -3.48
C LEU A 20 -44.86 -8.08 -3.95
N ALA A 21 -45.82 -7.94 -4.87
CA ALA A 21 -46.52 -9.09 -5.46
C ALA A 21 -45.65 -9.91 -6.43
N MET A 22 -44.67 -9.29 -7.11
CA MET A 22 -43.72 -9.99 -7.98
C MET A 22 -42.61 -10.70 -7.18
N ILE A 23 -42.19 -10.15 -6.04
CA ILE A 23 -41.22 -10.78 -5.14
C ILE A 23 -41.81 -12.08 -4.54
N TYR A 24 -43.09 -12.09 -4.16
CA TYR A 24 -43.74 -13.29 -3.62
C TYR A 24 -43.97 -14.40 -4.68
N ALA A 25 -44.04 -14.05 -5.97
CA ALA A 25 -44.21 -15.00 -7.06
C ALA A 25 -42.90 -15.67 -7.52
N ARG A 26 -41.73 -15.09 -7.19
CA ARG A 26 -40.40 -15.64 -7.55
C ARG A 26 -39.89 -16.74 -6.61
N HIS A 27 -40.44 -16.88 -5.40
CA HIS A 27 -40.06 -17.94 -4.45
C HIS A 27 -40.79 -19.29 -4.64
N ALA A 28 -41.68 -19.41 -5.63
CA ALA A 28 -42.41 -20.64 -5.90
C ALA A 28 -42.30 -21.07 -7.37
N ARG A 29 -41.26 -21.85 -7.72
CA ARG A 29 -41.34 -23.05 -8.58
C ARG A 29 -39.98 -23.61 -8.99
N VAL A 30 -39.69 -24.78 -8.41
CA VAL A 30 -38.79 -25.85 -8.86
C VAL A 30 -39.09 -26.28 -10.32
N LYS A 31 -38.06 -26.51 -11.15
CA LYS A 31 -38.09 -27.35 -12.36
C LYS A 31 -36.71 -28.01 -12.55
N VAL A 32 -36.56 -29.32 -12.36
CA VAL A 32 -36.81 -30.43 -13.31
C VAL A 32 -35.95 -30.34 -14.58
N GLN A 33 -34.93 -31.21 -14.67
CA GLN A 33 -34.22 -31.55 -15.92
C GLN A 33 -34.79 -32.83 -16.57
N PRO A 34 -34.78 -32.95 -17.92
CA PRO A 34 -35.06 -34.20 -18.63
C PRO A 34 -33.80 -34.90 -19.18
N VAL A 35 -33.98 -36.21 -19.40
CA VAL A 35 -33.01 -37.31 -19.58
C VAL A 35 -32.81 -37.74 -21.05
N SER A 36 -31.62 -38.26 -21.42
CA SER A 36 -31.38 -39.49 -22.25
C SER A 36 -29.86 -39.70 -22.48
N ALA A 37 -29.10 -40.72 -22.01
CA ALA A 37 -29.12 -42.22 -22.05
C ALA A 37 -28.64 -42.83 -23.40
N PRO A 38 -28.05 -44.07 -23.52
CA PRO A 38 -27.64 -45.09 -22.50
C PRO A 38 -26.33 -45.94 -22.74
N GLY A 39 -25.90 -46.68 -21.69
CA GLY A 39 -25.20 -48.01 -21.75
C GLY A 39 -23.75 -48.05 -21.20
N ARG A 40 -23.28 -48.95 -20.31
CA ARG A 40 -23.62 -50.37 -20.06
C ARG A 40 -23.02 -50.90 -18.71
N VAL A 41 -23.91 -51.39 -17.82
CA VAL A 41 -23.87 -52.62 -16.95
C VAL A 41 -22.71 -52.95 -15.95
N ARG A 42 -23.05 -52.76 -14.65
CA ARG A 42 -22.96 -53.60 -13.42
C ARG A 42 -21.65 -54.30 -12.97
N ARG A 43 -21.29 -54.05 -11.70
CA ARG A 43 -21.33 -55.06 -10.60
C ARG A 43 -21.56 -54.39 -9.22
N SER A 44 -22.46 -54.99 -8.46
CA SER A 44 -22.98 -54.62 -7.13
C SER A 44 -22.09 -55.13 -5.98
N HIS A 45 -22.06 -54.43 -4.82
CA HIS A 45 -22.19 -54.92 -3.42
C HIS A 45 -22.21 -53.71 -2.44
N PRO A 46 -22.69 -53.86 -1.18
CA PRO A 46 -23.72 -53.00 -0.59
C PRO A 46 -23.21 -51.80 0.22
N GLN A 47 -24.10 -50.80 0.33
CA GLN A 47 -24.01 -49.61 1.17
C GLN A 47 -23.68 -49.95 2.64
N ARG A 48 -22.63 -49.31 3.17
CA ARG A 48 -22.60 -48.88 4.57
C ARG A 48 -22.86 -47.38 4.56
N LEU A 49 -23.94 -46.95 5.20
CA LEU A 49 -24.11 -45.58 5.65
C LEU A 49 -22.93 -45.26 6.57
N ILE A 50 -22.05 -44.38 6.12
CA ILE A 50 -21.25 -43.52 6.99
C ILE A 50 -21.61 -42.14 6.47
N GLU A 51 -22.68 -41.55 7.01
CA GLU A 51 -22.84 -40.10 6.97
C GLU A 51 -21.85 -39.58 8.01
N THR A 52 -20.68 -39.17 7.54
CA THR A 52 -19.86 -38.18 8.23
C THR A 52 -20.68 -36.90 8.25
N LEU A 53 -21.20 -36.52 9.42
CA LEU A 53 -21.63 -35.15 9.67
C LEU A 53 -20.35 -34.29 9.60
N GLU A 54 -20.16 -33.62 8.47
CA GLU A 54 -19.31 -32.43 8.42
C GLU A 54 -20.04 -31.35 9.22
N VAL A 55 -19.46 -30.94 10.34
CA VAL A 55 -19.78 -29.64 10.96
C VAL A 55 -19.37 -28.63 9.90
N ARG A 56 -20.36 -27.98 9.29
CA ARG A 56 -20.13 -27.01 8.23
C ARG A 56 -20.21 -25.65 8.92
N GLU A 57 -19.06 -25.15 9.38
CA GLU A 57 -18.88 -23.73 9.67
C GLU A 57 -19.40 -22.96 8.45
N VAL A 58 -20.43 -22.13 8.66
CA VAL A 58 -21.06 -21.37 7.59
C VAL A 58 -20.30 -20.06 7.48
N PHE A 59 -19.32 -20.06 6.58
CA PHE A 59 -18.74 -18.83 6.09
C PHE A 59 -19.73 -18.17 5.13
N ASP A 60 -19.89 -16.86 5.22
CA ASP A 60 -20.53 -16.11 4.14
C ASP A 60 -19.62 -16.06 2.90
N ALA A 61 -20.07 -15.38 1.83
CA ALA A 61 -19.29 -15.26 0.61
C ALA A 61 -18.01 -14.41 0.76
N ALA A 62 -17.86 -13.70 1.89
CA ALA A 62 -16.71 -12.86 2.23
C ALA A 62 -15.72 -13.58 3.18
N GLY A 63 -16.02 -14.82 3.60
CA GLY A 63 -15.15 -15.58 4.50
C GLY A 63 -15.31 -15.21 5.98
N VAL A 64 -16.39 -14.50 6.35
CA VAL A 64 -16.73 -14.20 7.74
C VAL A 64 -17.40 -15.42 8.36
N GLU A 65 -16.89 -15.85 9.51
CA GLU A 65 -17.49 -16.93 10.29
C GLU A 65 -18.80 -16.46 10.93
N LEU A 66 -19.91 -17.11 10.58
CA LEU A 66 -21.20 -16.87 11.21
C LEU A 66 -21.38 -17.87 12.36
N GLU A 67 -20.88 -17.56 13.55
CA GLU A 67 -21.03 -18.43 14.74
C GLU A 67 -22.44 -18.40 15.39
N GLY A 68 -23.37 -17.62 14.85
CA GLY A 68 -24.78 -17.73 15.21
C GLY A 68 -25.38 -19.04 14.70
N GLU A 69 -25.23 -20.14 15.44
CA GLU A 69 -25.80 -21.43 15.03
C GLU A 69 -27.35 -21.36 14.98
N ASP A 70 -27.89 -21.30 13.77
CA ASP A 70 -29.31 -21.52 13.50
C ASP A 70 -29.66 -22.99 13.80
N LEU A 71 -30.32 -23.22 14.93
CA LEU A 71 -30.70 -24.56 15.34
C LEU A 71 -32.03 -24.96 14.71
N PHE A 72 -32.01 -26.02 13.90
CA PHE A 72 -33.22 -26.59 13.31
C PHE A 72 -33.77 -27.67 14.23
N LEU A 73 -34.97 -27.45 14.79
CA LEU A 73 -35.60 -28.39 15.72
C LEU A 73 -37.07 -28.60 15.39
N ASN A 74 -37.45 -29.85 15.11
CA ASN A 74 -38.84 -30.23 14.81
C ASN A 74 -39.51 -29.38 13.70
N GLY A 75 -38.73 -28.87 12.73
CA GLY A 75 -39.22 -28.03 11.64
C GLY A 75 -39.33 -26.52 11.96
N SER A 76 -38.85 -26.08 13.13
CA SER A 76 -38.68 -24.67 13.49
C SER A 76 -37.19 -24.28 13.43
N ILE A 77 -36.90 -23.04 13.03
CA ILE A 77 -35.55 -22.45 13.05
C ILE A 77 -35.46 -21.58 14.31
N TYR A 78 -34.45 -21.82 15.13
CA TYR A 78 -34.10 -20.97 16.27
C TYR A 78 -32.84 -20.19 15.91
N GLN A 79 -32.97 -18.87 15.77
CA GLN A 79 -31.83 -17.99 15.46
C GLN A 79 -31.17 -17.47 16.74
N ASN A 80 -29.87 -17.19 16.67
CA ASN A 80 -29.05 -16.63 17.75
C ASN A 80 -29.15 -17.46 19.04
N VAL A 81 -29.00 -18.78 18.92
CA VAL A 81 -29.09 -19.68 20.07
C VAL A 81 -27.96 -19.34 21.05
N ASP A 82 -28.33 -19.12 22.31
CA ASP A 82 -27.37 -18.87 23.39
C ASP A 82 -26.83 -20.22 23.88
N MET A 83 -25.68 -20.64 23.34
CA MET A 83 -25.10 -21.95 23.65
C MET A 83 -24.69 -22.09 25.12
N VAL A 84 -24.28 -21.00 25.76
CA VAL A 84 -23.99 -20.97 27.20
C VAL A 84 -25.26 -21.21 28.02
N ALA A 85 -26.34 -20.49 27.72
CA ALA A 85 -27.62 -20.68 28.40
C ALA A 85 -28.21 -22.07 28.10
N LEU A 86 -28.01 -22.60 26.89
CA LEU A 86 -28.48 -23.92 26.50
C LEU A 86 -27.75 -25.02 27.28
N ALA A 87 -26.43 -24.94 27.38
CA ALA A 87 -25.63 -25.87 28.18
C ALA A 87 -26.04 -25.84 29.67
N LYS A 88 -26.25 -24.64 30.24
CA LYS A 88 -26.78 -24.48 31.60
C LYS A 88 -28.16 -25.10 31.76
N ALA A 89 -29.05 -24.94 30.77
CA ALA A 89 -30.38 -25.56 30.79
C ALA A 89 -30.30 -27.08 30.70
N ILE A 90 -29.41 -27.64 29.87
CA ILE A 90 -29.12 -29.07 29.79
C ILE A 90 -28.65 -29.61 31.14
N THR A 91 -27.72 -28.91 31.79
CA THR A 91 -27.27 -29.26 33.15
C THR A 91 -28.42 -29.21 34.16
N ALA A 92 -29.24 -28.17 34.13
CA ALA A 92 -30.40 -28.02 35.01
C ALA A 92 -31.49 -29.08 34.79
N SER A 93 -31.57 -29.68 33.59
CA SER A 93 -32.50 -30.78 33.30
C SER A 93 -32.19 -32.07 34.07
N GLY A 94 -30.98 -32.18 34.65
CA GLY A 94 -30.50 -33.39 35.33
C GLY A 94 -29.81 -34.40 34.40
N ALA A 95 -29.48 -34.00 33.17
CA ALA A 95 -28.59 -34.76 32.31
C ALA A 95 -27.19 -34.89 32.93
N LYS A 96 -26.49 -35.97 32.58
CA LYS A 96 -25.12 -36.23 33.02
C LYS A 96 -24.29 -36.67 31.83
N PHE A 97 -23.15 -36.01 31.65
CA PHE A 97 -22.21 -36.24 30.58
C PHE A 97 -20.95 -36.91 31.18
N TYR A 98 -20.83 -38.21 31.04
CA TYR A 98 -19.65 -38.96 31.50
C TYR A 98 -18.62 -39.05 30.38
N GLY A 99 -17.39 -38.63 30.65
CA GLY A 99 -16.32 -38.59 29.66
C GLY A 99 -14.94 -38.66 30.31
N ALA A 100 -13.93 -38.47 29.48
CA ALA A 100 -12.57 -38.22 29.93
C ALA A 100 -12.03 -36.93 29.31
N ALA A 101 -11.18 -36.20 30.02
CA ALA A 101 -10.55 -34.98 29.50
C ALA A 101 -9.71 -35.26 28.24
N TRP A 102 -8.92 -36.34 28.24
CA TRP A 102 -8.17 -36.84 27.07
C TRP A 102 -9.02 -37.43 25.93
N CYS A 103 -10.34 -37.57 26.09
CA CYS A 103 -11.20 -38.27 25.11
C CYS A 103 -11.59 -37.33 23.95
N PRO A 104 -11.15 -37.60 22.70
CA PRO A 104 -11.37 -36.70 21.57
C PRO A 104 -12.87 -36.45 21.27
N HIS A 105 -13.67 -37.51 21.32
CA HIS A 105 -15.13 -37.41 21.15
C HIS A 105 -15.83 -36.64 22.28
N CYS A 106 -15.21 -36.58 23.45
CA CYS A 106 -15.71 -35.84 24.61
C CYS A 106 -15.38 -34.36 24.45
N THR A 107 -14.20 -34.01 23.93
CA THR A 107 -13.82 -32.65 23.56
C THR A 107 -14.70 -32.14 22.41
N ALA A 108 -14.86 -32.93 21.33
CA ALA A 108 -15.76 -32.59 20.23
C ALA A 108 -17.21 -32.37 20.68
N GLN A 109 -17.71 -33.16 21.65
CA GLN A 109 -19.04 -32.97 22.22
C GLN A 109 -19.19 -31.61 22.92
N LYS A 110 -18.14 -31.15 23.63
CA LYS A 110 -18.12 -29.83 24.27
C LYS A 110 -18.01 -28.72 23.23
N GLY A 111 -17.22 -28.94 22.17
CA GLY A 111 -17.03 -27.99 21.08
C GLY A 111 -18.33 -27.60 20.36
N PHE A 112 -19.33 -28.50 20.28
CA PHE A 112 -20.66 -28.15 19.75
C PHE A 112 -21.39 -27.03 20.53
N PHE A 113 -20.91 -26.66 21.71
CA PHE A 113 -21.50 -25.58 22.50
C PHE A 113 -20.59 -24.34 22.54
N GLY A 114 -19.47 -24.31 21.81
CA GLY A 114 -18.42 -23.31 21.96
C GLY A 114 -18.10 -23.09 23.44
N GLU A 115 -18.18 -21.84 23.87
CA GLU A 115 -18.04 -21.38 25.26
C GLU A 115 -19.01 -22.04 26.27
N GLY A 116 -20.16 -22.51 25.79
CA GLY A 116 -21.14 -23.27 26.57
C GLY A 116 -20.64 -24.64 27.03
N GLY A 117 -19.63 -25.21 26.36
CA GLY A 117 -19.13 -26.56 26.63
C GLY A 117 -18.67 -26.78 28.07
N SER A 118 -18.14 -25.74 28.71
CA SER A 118 -17.70 -25.74 30.12
C SER A 118 -18.87 -25.89 31.12
N TYR A 119 -20.08 -25.49 30.72
CA TYR A 119 -21.29 -25.55 31.55
C TYR A 119 -22.07 -26.85 31.41
N LEU A 120 -21.63 -27.76 30.52
CA LEU A 120 -22.23 -29.09 30.39
C LEU A 120 -21.99 -29.91 31.66
N PRO A 121 -22.86 -30.89 31.97
CA PRO A 121 -22.79 -31.65 33.22
C PRO A 121 -21.72 -32.75 33.14
N PHE A 122 -20.47 -32.37 32.91
CA PHE A 122 -19.34 -33.26 32.68
C PHE A 122 -18.84 -33.96 33.95
N TYR A 123 -18.60 -35.25 33.87
CA TYR A 123 -18.07 -36.08 34.94
C TYR A 123 -16.89 -36.91 34.42
N GLU A 124 -15.70 -36.65 34.98
CA GLU A 124 -14.49 -37.42 34.69
C GLU A 124 -14.64 -38.85 35.22
N VAL A 125 -14.57 -39.84 34.31
CA VAL A 125 -14.72 -41.27 34.63
C VAL A 125 -13.45 -42.06 34.46
N THR A 126 -12.33 -41.41 34.20
CA THR A 126 -11.01 -42.03 34.12
C THR A 126 -10.03 -41.49 35.17
N ASN A 127 -8.98 -42.25 35.43
CA ASN A 127 -7.81 -41.80 36.18
C ASN A 127 -6.79 -41.19 35.20
N ALA A 128 -5.75 -40.54 35.72
CA ALA A 128 -4.65 -40.00 34.91
C ALA A 128 -3.89 -41.08 34.10
N ASP A 129 -4.01 -42.36 34.44
CA ASP A 129 -3.47 -43.49 33.65
C ASP A 129 -4.44 -44.02 32.58
N HIS A 130 -5.54 -43.28 32.34
CA HIS A 130 -6.60 -43.52 31.36
C HIS A 130 -7.43 -44.78 31.62
N THR A 131 -7.27 -45.42 32.78
CA THR A 131 -8.17 -46.49 33.23
C THR A 131 -9.44 -45.91 33.84
N LEU A 132 -10.55 -46.67 33.84
CA LEU A 132 -11.78 -46.22 34.50
C LEU A 132 -11.55 -46.02 36.01
N ASN A 133 -11.96 -44.88 36.52
CA ASN A 133 -11.96 -44.59 37.95
C ASN A 133 -13.15 -45.30 38.65
N ASP A 134 -13.26 -45.15 39.97
CA ASP A 134 -14.33 -45.77 40.77
C ASP A 134 -15.74 -45.37 40.28
N LEU A 135 -15.91 -44.12 39.86
CA LEU A 135 -17.18 -43.61 39.31
C LEU A 135 -17.51 -44.32 37.99
N GLY A 136 -16.57 -44.33 37.04
CA GLY A 136 -16.73 -45.00 35.74
C GLY A 136 -17.02 -46.49 35.86
N SER A 137 -16.30 -47.17 36.75
CA SER A 137 -16.47 -48.59 37.03
C SER A 137 -17.83 -48.89 37.68
N SER A 138 -18.27 -48.07 38.65
CA SER A 138 -19.54 -48.26 39.35
C SER A 138 -20.76 -48.06 38.46
N LEU A 139 -20.66 -47.17 37.47
CA LEU A 139 -21.70 -46.89 36.47
C LEU A 139 -21.65 -47.85 35.27
N GLY A 140 -20.63 -48.71 35.20
CA GLY A 140 -20.41 -49.64 34.10
C GLY A 140 -20.25 -48.91 32.76
N ILE A 141 -19.47 -47.82 32.73
CA ILE A 141 -19.17 -47.10 31.49
C ILE A 141 -18.34 -48.01 30.56
N GLN A 142 -18.75 -48.15 29.29
CA GLN A 142 -18.06 -48.99 28.30
C GLN A 142 -17.53 -48.20 27.10
N ALA A 143 -18.03 -47.00 26.86
CA ALA A 143 -17.61 -46.10 25.81
C ALA A 143 -17.67 -44.64 26.28
N LEU A 144 -16.84 -43.78 25.70
CA LEU A 144 -16.80 -42.35 25.97
C LEU A 144 -17.08 -41.58 24.67
N PRO A 145 -17.89 -40.50 24.69
CA PRO A 145 -18.68 -40.04 25.83
C PRO A 145 -19.90 -40.93 26.11
N THR A 146 -20.44 -40.90 27.33
CA THR A 146 -21.73 -41.53 27.70
C THR A 146 -22.64 -40.50 28.36
N TRP A 147 -23.85 -40.33 27.82
CA TRP A 147 -24.90 -39.48 28.38
C TRP A 147 -25.91 -40.31 29.18
N ILE A 148 -26.30 -39.83 30.36
CA ILE A 148 -27.42 -40.37 31.15
C ILE A 148 -28.39 -39.23 31.48
N PHE A 149 -29.63 -39.34 30.99
CA PHE A 149 -30.66 -38.31 31.16
C PHE A 149 -31.54 -38.55 32.40
N ALA A 150 -32.35 -37.56 32.79
CA ALA A 150 -33.19 -37.61 33.99
C ALA A 150 -34.20 -38.78 34.01
N ASN A 151 -34.58 -39.29 32.83
CA ASN A 151 -35.42 -40.48 32.68
C ASN A 151 -34.63 -41.81 32.76
N ASN A 152 -33.34 -41.77 33.11
CA ASN A 152 -32.35 -42.87 33.10
C ASN A 152 -32.05 -43.47 31.72
N THR A 153 -32.41 -42.79 30.62
CA THR A 153 -31.97 -43.19 29.28
C THR A 153 -30.47 -42.99 29.18
N ARG A 154 -29.76 -44.01 28.71
CA ARG A 154 -28.31 -44.00 28.51
C ARG A 154 -27.99 -44.08 27.02
N ILE A 155 -27.19 -43.14 26.54
CA ILE A 155 -26.71 -43.10 25.15
C ILE A 155 -25.18 -43.00 25.16
N GLU A 156 -24.53 -43.75 24.30
CA GLU A 156 -23.07 -43.76 24.14
C GLU A 156 -22.69 -43.10 22.81
N GLY A 157 -21.60 -42.35 22.78
CA GLY A 157 -21.14 -41.56 21.63
C GLY A 157 -21.60 -40.10 21.67
N THR A 158 -21.03 -39.30 20.76
CA THR A 158 -21.34 -37.88 20.60
C THR A 158 -22.77 -37.69 20.09
N LEU A 159 -23.49 -36.72 20.67
CA LEU A 159 -24.85 -36.33 20.33
C LEU A 159 -24.85 -34.94 19.69
N THR A 160 -25.69 -34.77 18.68
CA THR A 160 -25.99 -33.44 18.11
C THR A 160 -26.76 -32.58 19.12
N ILE A 161 -26.72 -31.26 18.95
CA ILE A 161 -27.48 -30.32 19.79
C ILE A 161 -28.98 -30.62 19.74
N GLU A 162 -29.52 -30.93 18.55
CA GLU A 162 -30.93 -31.34 18.39
C GLU A 162 -31.27 -32.55 19.26
N GLN A 163 -30.43 -33.59 19.25
CA GLN A 163 -30.64 -34.78 20.08
C GLN A 163 -30.58 -34.45 21.57
N LEU A 164 -29.64 -33.62 22.00
CA LEU A 164 -29.52 -33.19 23.39
C LEU A 164 -30.76 -32.43 23.86
N VAL A 165 -31.27 -31.50 23.05
CA VAL A 165 -32.51 -30.77 23.33
C VAL A 165 -33.70 -31.74 23.40
N GLN A 166 -33.80 -32.70 22.48
CA GLN A 166 -34.88 -33.70 22.49
C GLN A 166 -34.85 -34.60 23.72
N TYR A 167 -33.67 -35.08 24.14
CA TYR A 167 -33.56 -35.98 25.30
C TYR A 167 -33.74 -35.27 26.64
N THR A 168 -33.36 -33.99 26.73
CA THR A 168 -33.48 -33.20 27.95
C THR A 168 -34.82 -32.46 28.07
N GLY A 169 -35.49 -32.20 26.95
CA GLY A 169 -36.74 -31.43 26.89
C GLY A 169 -36.56 -29.95 27.25
N VAL A 170 -35.33 -29.43 27.18
CA VAL A 170 -35.05 -28.01 27.47
C VAL A 170 -35.60 -27.12 26.37
N THR A 171 -36.00 -25.91 26.73
CA THR A 171 -36.34 -24.88 25.74
C THR A 171 -35.04 -24.27 25.22
N VAL A 172 -34.91 -24.11 23.91
CA VAL A 172 -33.74 -23.50 23.27
C VAL A 172 -33.70 -22.01 23.61
N PRO A 173 -32.72 -21.53 24.39
CA PRO A 173 -32.58 -20.12 24.71
C PRO A 173 -31.93 -19.38 23.54
N THR A 174 -32.34 -18.12 23.32
CA THR A 174 -31.77 -17.25 22.29
C THR A 174 -31.34 -15.94 22.93
N SER A 175 -30.17 -15.43 22.55
CA SER A 175 -29.66 -14.14 23.03
C SER A 175 -29.29 -13.25 21.83
N THR A 176 -29.17 -11.97 22.10
CA THR A 176 -28.57 -11.01 21.18
C THR A 176 -27.38 -10.35 21.87
N THR A 177 -27.43 -10.12 23.18
CA THR A 177 -26.32 -9.50 23.92
C THR A 177 -25.00 -10.25 23.72
N PRO A 178 -23.90 -9.52 23.44
CA PRO A 178 -22.58 -10.13 23.32
C PRO A 178 -22.14 -10.77 24.63
N TYR A 179 -21.08 -11.55 24.58
CA TYR A 179 -20.56 -12.28 25.72
C TYR A 179 -19.03 -12.23 25.73
N ILE A 180 -18.46 -12.31 26.93
CA ILE A 180 -17.01 -12.52 27.13
C ILE A 180 -16.87 -13.76 28.00
N ALA A 181 -16.00 -14.69 27.60
CA ALA A 181 -15.66 -15.89 28.34
C ALA A 181 -15.21 -15.59 29.78
N GLU A 182 -15.18 -16.62 30.64
CA GLU A 182 -14.72 -16.43 32.01
C GLU A 182 -13.22 -16.23 32.09
N ILE A 183 -12.81 -15.10 32.67
CA ILE A 183 -11.41 -14.74 32.85
C ILE A 183 -10.99 -15.07 34.27
N ALA A 184 -9.99 -15.95 34.41
CA ALA A 184 -9.41 -16.29 35.71
C ALA A 184 -8.72 -15.09 36.37
N PRO A 185 -8.61 -15.03 37.71
CA PRO A 185 -7.84 -14.00 38.40
C PRO A 185 -6.40 -13.91 37.89
N ILE A 186 -5.93 -12.70 37.62
CA ILE A 186 -4.65 -12.44 36.97
C ILE A 186 -3.58 -12.17 38.02
N THR A 187 -2.40 -12.75 37.83
CA THR A 187 -1.19 -12.37 38.58
C THR A 187 -0.28 -11.58 37.65
N LEU A 188 -0.14 -10.29 37.92
CA LEU A 188 0.74 -9.38 37.18
C LEU A 188 2.03 -9.16 37.98
N TYR A 189 3.16 -9.05 37.31
CA TYR A 189 4.42 -8.69 37.98
C TYR A 189 4.80 -7.28 37.55
N ALA A 190 5.16 -6.46 38.53
CA ALA A 190 5.38 -5.05 38.29
C ALA A 190 6.57 -4.83 37.34
N GLY A 191 6.35 -4.14 36.23
CA GLY A 191 7.34 -3.96 35.15
C GLY A 191 7.46 -5.14 34.19
N GLU A 192 6.60 -6.15 34.28
CA GLU A 192 6.52 -7.25 33.32
C GLU A 192 5.14 -7.27 32.66
N PRO A 193 5.03 -6.79 31.41
CA PRO A 193 3.75 -6.78 30.70
C PRO A 193 3.15 -8.17 30.55
N LEU A 194 1.82 -8.23 30.53
CA LEU A 194 1.04 -9.45 30.32
C LEU A 194 -0.05 -9.20 29.30
N PHE A 195 -0.08 -10.01 28.24
CA PHE A 195 -1.16 -10.00 27.26
C PHE A 195 -2.29 -10.92 27.73
N LEU A 196 -3.36 -10.29 28.20
CA LEU A 196 -4.64 -10.94 28.48
C LEU A 196 -5.36 -11.18 27.14
N THR A 197 -5.77 -12.42 26.87
CA THR A 197 -6.66 -12.72 25.74
C THR A 197 -8.11 -12.58 26.19
N LEU A 198 -8.90 -11.95 25.34
CA LEU A 198 -10.33 -11.84 25.47
C LEU A 198 -10.96 -12.74 24.42
N ASP A 199 -11.67 -13.74 24.90
CA ASP A 199 -12.52 -14.63 24.12
C ASP A 199 -13.92 -14.02 24.14
N GLY A 200 -14.32 -13.47 23.00
CA GLY A 200 -15.56 -12.74 22.78
C GLY A 200 -16.49 -13.50 21.88
N TYR A 201 -17.78 -13.36 22.11
CA TYR A 201 -18.79 -13.96 21.24
C TYR A 201 -19.96 -13.01 21.01
N SER A 202 -20.33 -12.81 19.74
CA SER A 202 -21.51 -12.06 19.32
C SER A 202 -22.58 -13.02 18.81
N PRO A 203 -23.70 -13.24 19.54
CA PRO A 203 -24.77 -14.12 19.06
C PRO A 203 -25.39 -13.70 17.72
N THR A 204 -25.10 -12.49 17.26
CA THR A 204 -25.55 -11.94 15.97
C THR A 204 -24.46 -11.96 14.89
N GLY A 205 -23.23 -12.40 15.21
CA GLY A 205 -22.07 -12.35 14.31
C GLY A 205 -21.55 -10.94 14.03
N GLU A 206 -21.91 -9.96 14.87
CA GLU A 206 -21.42 -8.59 14.74
C GLU A 206 -20.06 -8.45 15.43
N ALA A 207 -19.11 -7.76 14.79
CA ALA A 207 -17.79 -7.46 15.35
C ALA A 207 -17.89 -6.83 16.75
N LEU A 208 -16.94 -7.20 17.62
CA LEU A 208 -16.84 -6.73 18.99
C LEU A 208 -15.72 -5.70 19.16
N THR A 209 -16.04 -4.64 19.90
CA THR A 209 -15.06 -3.66 20.38
C THR A 209 -14.94 -3.76 21.90
N TYR A 210 -13.74 -3.51 22.42
CA TYR A 210 -13.45 -3.67 23.83
C TYR A 210 -13.02 -2.37 24.50
N THR A 211 -13.53 -2.16 25.71
CA THR A 211 -13.02 -1.14 26.63
C THR A 211 -12.61 -1.81 27.93
N VAL A 212 -11.48 -1.37 28.50
CA VAL A 212 -10.98 -1.88 29.78
C VAL A 212 -10.70 -0.72 30.70
N THR A 213 -11.22 -0.80 31.93
CA THR A 213 -11.03 0.22 32.95
C THR A 213 -10.44 -0.41 34.20
N SER A 214 -9.42 0.24 34.76
CA SER A 214 -8.82 -0.13 36.05
C SER A 214 -9.48 0.63 37.19
N SER A 215 -9.86 -0.08 38.25
CA SER A 215 -10.45 0.55 39.44
C SER A 215 -9.46 1.39 40.25
N SER A 216 -8.17 1.07 40.16
CA SER A 216 -7.11 1.73 40.95
C SER A 216 -6.24 2.70 40.14
N GLY A 217 -6.30 2.63 38.80
CA GLY A 217 -5.37 3.28 37.89
C GLY A 217 -3.94 2.70 37.89
N THR A 218 -3.63 1.74 38.76
CA THR A 218 -2.27 1.18 38.89
C THR A 218 -1.94 0.19 37.78
N VAL A 219 -2.92 -0.62 37.38
CA VAL A 219 -2.78 -1.52 36.23
C VAL A 219 -3.15 -0.73 34.98
N LEU A 220 -2.14 -0.47 34.15
CA LEU A 220 -2.30 0.13 32.84
C LEU A 220 -2.84 -0.94 31.88
N THR A 221 -3.81 -0.55 31.05
CA THR A 221 -4.48 -1.44 30.11
C THR A 221 -4.50 -0.83 28.72
N GLU A 222 -4.05 -1.58 27.73
CA GLU A 222 -4.06 -1.19 26.32
C GLU A 222 -4.77 -2.28 25.53
N VAL A 223 -5.93 -1.96 24.95
CA VAL A 223 -6.60 -2.85 24.00
C VAL A 223 -5.85 -2.75 22.69
N ARG A 224 -5.38 -3.88 22.19
CA ARG A 224 -4.53 -3.96 21.01
C ARG A 224 -5.38 -3.96 19.76
N GLN A 225 -4.84 -3.40 18.68
CA GLN A 225 -5.46 -3.48 17.36
C GLN A 225 -5.55 -4.95 16.92
N GLN A 226 -6.67 -5.31 16.28
CA GLN A 226 -6.84 -6.63 15.70
C GLN A 226 -5.94 -6.74 14.45
N THR A 227 -5.07 -7.73 14.48
CA THR A 227 -4.22 -8.20 13.39
C THR A 227 -4.86 -9.48 12.81
N ARG A 228 -4.23 -10.12 11.83
CA ARG A 228 -4.74 -11.41 11.35
C ARG A 228 -4.58 -12.47 12.44
N SER A 229 -5.51 -13.41 12.47
CA SER A 229 -5.51 -14.56 13.35
C SER A 229 -5.16 -15.84 12.59
N LEU A 230 -4.61 -16.81 13.33
CA LEU A 230 -4.26 -18.14 12.86
C LEU A 230 -5.21 -19.15 13.49
N ARG A 231 -5.95 -19.90 12.66
CA ARG A 231 -6.80 -21.00 13.07
C ARG A 231 -6.09 -22.32 12.82
N ILE A 232 -6.00 -23.17 13.85
CA ILE A 232 -5.42 -24.51 13.75
C ILE A 232 -6.51 -25.55 14.07
N THR A 233 -7.01 -26.24 13.05
CA THR A 233 -7.94 -27.35 13.21
C THR A 233 -7.16 -28.63 13.52
N VAL A 234 -7.39 -29.22 14.69
CA VAL A 234 -6.71 -30.43 15.15
C VAL A 234 -7.66 -31.61 15.10
N LYS A 235 -7.28 -32.62 14.30
CA LYS A 235 -8.12 -33.77 13.98
C LYS A 235 -8.60 -34.51 15.24
N ASN A 236 -9.91 -34.56 15.43
CA ASN A 236 -10.64 -35.12 16.58
C ASN A 236 -10.54 -34.33 17.90
N PHE A 237 -9.74 -33.26 17.98
CA PHE A 237 -9.60 -32.47 19.21
C PHE A 237 -10.45 -31.20 19.14
N GLY A 238 -10.43 -30.46 18.03
CA GLY A 238 -11.16 -29.21 17.86
C GLY A 238 -10.29 -28.13 17.21
N VAL A 239 -10.68 -26.88 17.39
CA VAL A 239 -9.99 -25.71 16.83
C VAL A 239 -9.25 -24.95 17.93
N MET A 240 -8.12 -24.37 17.58
CA MET A 240 -7.40 -23.38 18.38
C MET A 240 -7.19 -22.13 17.54
N GLU A 241 -7.45 -20.97 18.11
CA GLU A 241 -7.31 -19.68 17.43
C GLU A 241 -6.30 -18.80 18.12
N PHE A 242 -5.49 -18.11 17.34
CA PHE A 242 -4.42 -17.27 17.85
C PHE A 242 -4.40 -15.92 17.15
N GLN A 243 -4.41 -14.83 17.90
CA GLN A 243 -4.10 -13.52 17.33
C GLN A 243 -2.58 -13.43 17.09
N LEU A 244 -2.17 -13.09 15.86
CA LEU A 244 -0.77 -12.95 15.47
C LEU A 244 -0.21 -11.56 15.82
N LEU A 245 1.06 -11.46 16.19
CA LEU A 245 1.69 -10.20 16.60
C LEU A 245 2.54 -9.62 15.48
N GLU A 246 1.89 -9.23 14.38
CA GLU A 246 2.56 -8.79 13.16
C GLU A 246 3.42 -7.53 13.35
N ASP A 247 3.06 -6.66 14.31
CA ASP A 247 3.80 -5.45 14.63
C ASP A 247 5.01 -5.67 15.55
N TYR A 248 5.06 -6.82 16.26
CA TYR A 248 6.18 -7.17 17.13
C TYR A 248 7.13 -8.21 16.52
N ALA A 249 6.63 -9.09 15.66
CA ALA A 249 7.38 -10.22 15.11
C ALA A 249 7.01 -10.46 13.63
N ASN A 250 7.22 -9.44 12.80
CA ASN A 250 6.84 -9.49 11.37
C ASN A 250 7.55 -10.62 10.59
N LEU A 251 8.84 -10.88 10.82
CA LEU A 251 9.56 -11.97 10.13
C LEU A 251 8.94 -13.34 10.46
N ALA A 252 8.58 -13.55 11.72
CA ALA A 252 7.93 -14.78 12.15
C ALA A 252 6.51 -14.90 11.59
N THR A 253 5.71 -13.86 11.73
CA THR A 253 4.31 -13.87 11.26
C THR A 253 4.21 -13.98 9.73
N ASP A 254 5.02 -13.24 8.97
CA ASP A 254 5.08 -13.33 7.50
C ASP A 254 5.42 -14.75 7.04
N GLN A 255 6.42 -15.38 7.66
CA GLN A 255 6.82 -16.75 7.33
C GLN A 255 5.72 -17.76 7.66
N ILE A 256 5.09 -17.67 8.84
CA ILE A 256 4.01 -18.58 9.26
C ILE A 256 2.79 -18.40 8.34
N ILE A 257 2.40 -17.17 8.02
CA ILE A 257 1.27 -16.86 7.14
C ILE A 257 1.53 -17.43 5.74
N ALA A 258 2.71 -17.19 5.18
CA ALA A 258 3.07 -17.71 3.85
C ALA A 258 3.06 -19.25 3.81
N LEU A 259 3.56 -19.91 4.87
CA LEU A 259 3.56 -21.38 4.96
C LEU A 259 2.14 -21.95 5.15
N ALA A 260 1.29 -21.29 5.95
CA ALA A 260 -0.11 -21.68 6.13
C ALA A 260 -0.90 -21.55 4.83
N GLN A 261 -0.80 -20.41 4.14
CA GLN A 261 -1.46 -20.19 2.85
C GLN A 261 -0.97 -21.15 1.75
N ALA A 262 0.29 -21.58 1.82
CA ALA A 262 0.83 -22.62 0.94
C ALA A 262 0.40 -24.06 1.31
N GLY A 263 -0.36 -24.24 2.40
CA GLY A 263 -0.84 -25.54 2.88
C GLY A 263 0.26 -26.43 3.45
N ILE A 264 1.41 -25.88 3.87
CA ILE A 264 2.55 -26.65 4.35
C ILE A 264 2.25 -27.36 5.67
N TYR A 265 1.39 -26.79 6.51
CA TYR A 265 1.03 -27.34 7.81
C TYR A 265 -0.04 -28.44 7.76
N ASP A 266 -0.79 -28.55 6.66
CA ASP A 266 -1.92 -29.46 6.53
C ASP A 266 -1.46 -30.92 6.55
N GLY A 267 -2.03 -31.70 7.47
CA GLY A 267 -1.69 -33.11 7.68
C GLY A 267 -0.41 -33.34 8.49
N LEU A 268 0.29 -32.29 8.95
CA LEU A 268 1.43 -32.43 9.84
C LEU A 268 0.98 -32.88 11.24
N LYS A 269 1.92 -33.38 12.03
CA LYS A 269 1.67 -33.81 13.41
C LYS A 269 2.33 -32.87 14.41
N PHE A 270 1.74 -32.75 15.59
CA PHE A 270 2.46 -32.32 16.78
C PHE A 270 3.42 -33.43 17.19
N HIS A 271 4.67 -33.31 16.74
CA HIS A 271 5.65 -34.38 16.86
C HIS A 271 6.20 -34.48 18.30
N ARG A 272 6.00 -33.47 19.14
CA ARG A 272 6.43 -33.47 20.54
C ARG A 272 5.38 -32.78 21.41
N VAL A 273 4.95 -33.47 22.47
CA VAL A 273 4.03 -32.95 23.49
C VAL A 273 4.68 -33.21 24.84
N LYS A 274 5.02 -32.13 25.55
CA LYS A 274 5.58 -32.22 26.89
C LYS A 274 4.69 -31.47 27.85
N ASP A 275 3.92 -32.24 28.61
CA ASP A 275 3.01 -31.75 29.64
C ASP A 275 3.72 -30.76 30.59
N ASN A 276 3.01 -29.69 30.96
CA ASN A 276 3.49 -28.53 31.73
C ASN A 276 4.69 -27.77 31.10
N PHE A 277 4.98 -28.00 29.81
CA PHE A 277 6.02 -27.27 29.08
C PHE A 277 5.50 -26.71 27.75
N VAL A 278 5.49 -27.52 26.68
CA VAL A 278 5.10 -27.07 25.33
C VAL A 278 4.51 -28.20 24.48
N ILE A 279 3.64 -27.82 23.55
CA ILE A 279 3.17 -28.62 22.40
C ILE A 279 3.88 -28.11 21.15
N GLN A 280 4.70 -28.93 20.49
CA GLN A 280 5.57 -28.51 19.39
C GLN A 280 5.18 -29.21 18.07
N GLY A 281 5.07 -28.39 17.01
CA GLY A 281 4.61 -28.78 15.67
C GLY A 281 5.38 -28.07 14.56
N GLY A 282 4.81 -28.07 13.34
CA GLY A 282 5.36 -27.32 12.21
C GLY A 282 6.62 -27.91 11.56
N ASP A 283 6.91 -29.20 11.74
CA ASP A 283 8.00 -29.89 11.02
C ASP A 283 7.44 -30.62 9.77
N PRO A 284 7.71 -30.15 8.54
CA PRO A 284 7.25 -30.80 7.31
C PRO A 284 7.73 -32.25 7.16
N LEU A 285 8.88 -32.60 7.78
CA LEU A 285 9.43 -33.96 7.75
C LEU A 285 8.89 -34.84 8.89
N GLY A 286 8.24 -34.25 9.90
CA GLY A 286 7.66 -34.94 11.06
C GLY A 286 8.68 -35.70 11.93
N THR A 287 9.95 -35.30 11.89
CA THR A 287 11.09 -35.93 12.60
C THR A 287 11.50 -35.16 13.87
N GLY A 288 11.13 -33.89 13.97
CA GLY A 288 11.61 -32.90 14.92
C GLY A 288 12.84 -32.10 14.45
N ALA A 289 13.45 -32.44 13.31
CA ALA A 289 14.66 -31.76 12.81
C ALA A 289 14.37 -30.55 11.92
N GLY A 290 13.14 -30.41 11.42
CA GLY A 290 12.74 -29.34 10.50
C GLY A 290 13.11 -29.65 9.05
N ASP A 291 12.72 -28.74 8.15
CA ASP A 291 13.06 -28.82 6.73
C ASP A 291 14.18 -27.83 6.40
N PRO A 292 15.39 -28.29 6.02
CA PRO A 292 16.52 -27.43 5.70
C PRO A 292 16.34 -26.63 4.39
N THR A 293 15.28 -26.88 3.62
CA THR A 293 14.95 -26.13 2.41
C THR A 293 14.15 -24.86 2.68
N ILE A 294 13.55 -24.74 3.87
CA ILE A 294 12.85 -23.53 4.32
C ILE A 294 13.91 -22.58 4.89
N PRO A 295 13.98 -21.32 4.41
CA PRO A 295 14.94 -20.34 4.91
C PRO A 295 14.86 -20.13 6.43
N GLN A 296 16.01 -19.88 7.03
CA GLN A 296 16.10 -19.48 8.43
C GLN A 296 16.06 -17.96 8.54
N PHE A 297 15.51 -17.46 9.63
CA PHE A 297 15.46 -16.04 9.95
C PHE A 297 15.80 -15.78 11.42
N ASP A 298 16.09 -14.52 11.68
CA ASP A 298 16.53 -13.99 12.95
C ASP A 298 15.47 -14.11 14.06
N ASP A 299 15.89 -13.99 15.31
CA ASP A 299 14.95 -13.82 16.41
C ASP A 299 14.39 -12.40 16.47
N GLN A 300 13.14 -12.28 16.93
CA GLN A 300 12.49 -11.01 17.16
C GLN A 300 11.98 -10.97 18.60
N TYR A 301 12.64 -10.15 19.40
CA TYR A 301 12.33 -9.99 20.81
C TYR A 301 11.78 -8.59 21.07
N ASP A 302 10.82 -8.52 22.00
CA ASP A 302 10.27 -7.25 22.46
C ASP A 302 10.11 -7.24 23.99
N PHE A 303 10.25 -6.06 24.59
CA PHE A 303 10.11 -5.88 26.03
C PHE A 303 8.70 -6.21 26.54
N ASP A 304 7.66 -6.13 25.72
CA ASP A 304 6.30 -6.44 26.11
C ASP A 304 5.98 -7.94 26.10
N LEU A 305 6.75 -8.73 25.35
CA LEU A 305 6.42 -10.15 25.10
C LEU A 305 7.08 -11.10 26.09
N ARG A 306 6.28 -11.93 26.77
CA ARG A 306 6.75 -12.89 27.77
C ARG A 306 5.99 -14.21 27.69
N TYR A 307 6.67 -15.32 27.98
CA TYR A 307 6.09 -16.65 28.19
C TYR A 307 5.53 -16.76 29.62
N ASN A 308 4.57 -15.89 29.93
CA ASN A 308 4.02 -15.72 31.26
C ASN A 308 2.66 -16.39 31.50
N ARG A 309 2.21 -17.20 30.54
CA ARG A 309 0.92 -17.88 30.51
C ARG A 309 0.94 -19.09 29.57
N SER A 310 -0.12 -19.91 29.62
CA SER A 310 -0.41 -20.91 28.59
C SER A 310 -0.89 -20.23 27.29
N GLY A 311 -0.80 -20.95 26.18
CA GLY A 311 -1.30 -20.51 24.89
C GLY A 311 -0.43 -19.47 24.18
N VAL A 312 0.84 -19.31 24.55
CA VAL A 312 1.76 -18.43 23.82
C VAL A 312 2.35 -19.19 22.63
N LEU A 313 2.28 -18.61 21.43
CA LEU A 313 2.96 -19.12 20.24
C LEU A 313 4.40 -18.63 20.20
N GLY A 314 5.33 -19.59 20.20
CA GLY A 314 6.76 -19.34 20.08
C GLY A 314 7.37 -20.08 18.90
N MET A 315 8.35 -19.47 18.22
CA MET A 315 9.10 -20.15 17.16
C MET A 315 10.05 -21.18 17.77
N ALA A 316 10.05 -22.41 17.25
CA ALA A 316 10.99 -23.44 17.68
C ALA A 316 12.27 -23.34 16.84
N LYS A 317 13.42 -23.39 17.51
CA LYS A 317 14.74 -23.24 16.87
C LYS A 317 15.75 -24.21 17.47
N SER A 318 16.82 -24.49 16.72
CA SER A 318 17.90 -25.40 17.16
C SER A 318 18.99 -24.66 17.92
N TYR A 319 19.25 -23.42 17.52
CA TYR A 319 20.16 -22.44 18.10
C TYR A 319 19.55 -21.03 17.91
N ASP A 320 20.15 -19.99 18.47
CA ASP A 320 19.76 -18.59 18.16
C ASP A 320 19.78 -18.34 16.64
N ASP A 321 18.85 -17.51 16.17
CA ASP A 321 18.67 -17.05 14.79
C ASP A 321 18.42 -18.17 13.79
N THR A 322 17.80 -19.28 14.25
CA THR A 322 17.47 -20.44 13.40
C THR A 322 15.97 -20.70 13.29
N ASN A 323 15.16 -19.66 13.46
CA ASN A 323 13.71 -19.75 13.26
C ASN A 323 13.39 -20.13 11.82
N SER A 324 12.36 -20.96 11.59
CA SER A 324 11.97 -21.41 10.26
C SER A 324 10.47 -21.74 10.19
N SER A 325 10.10 -23.02 10.18
CA SER A 325 8.70 -23.48 10.08
C SER A 325 8.13 -24.04 11.37
N GLN A 326 8.99 -24.54 12.26
CA GLN A 326 8.56 -25.16 13.50
C GLN A 326 8.14 -24.10 14.53
N PHE A 327 7.07 -24.39 15.26
CA PHE A 327 6.56 -23.55 16.33
C PHE A 327 6.14 -24.43 17.52
N PHE A 328 5.91 -23.79 18.65
CA PHE A 328 5.34 -24.43 19.83
C PHE A 328 4.29 -23.56 20.51
N ILE A 329 3.41 -24.20 21.27
CA ILE A 329 2.37 -23.58 22.10
C ILE A 329 2.73 -23.88 23.56
N THR A 330 2.74 -22.88 24.44
CA THR A 330 3.07 -23.09 25.85
C THR A 330 1.93 -23.70 26.67
N GLU A 331 2.29 -24.57 27.60
CA GLU A 331 1.38 -25.22 28.56
C GLU A 331 1.31 -24.48 29.91
N GLY A 332 1.89 -23.29 29.98
CA GLY A 332 1.95 -22.48 31.20
C GLY A 332 3.09 -21.47 31.16
N THR A 333 3.37 -20.87 32.31
CA THR A 333 4.47 -19.91 32.48
C THR A 333 5.83 -20.60 32.27
N GLN A 334 6.62 -20.13 31.30
CA GLN A 334 7.96 -20.63 30.95
C GLN A 334 9.04 -19.55 30.95
N ARG A 335 8.83 -18.48 31.74
CA ARG A 335 9.69 -17.28 31.79
C ARG A 335 11.18 -17.57 31.91
N GLU A 336 11.56 -18.48 32.82
CA GLU A 336 12.98 -18.78 33.08
C GLU A 336 13.66 -19.54 31.92
N SER A 337 12.88 -20.34 31.18
CA SER A 337 13.39 -21.21 30.13
C SER A 337 13.30 -20.61 28.73
N LEU A 338 12.32 -19.73 28.46
CA LEU A 338 11.98 -19.29 27.10
C LEU A 338 12.02 -17.78 26.86
N ASP A 339 11.85 -16.91 27.87
CA ASP A 339 11.85 -15.44 27.66
C ASP A 339 13.18 -14.99 27.03
N PHE A 340 13.08 -14.17 25.97
CA PHE A 340 14.23 -13.66 25.21
C PHE A 340 15.18 -14.75 24.67
N LYS A 341 14.62 -15.94 24.46
CA LYS A 341 15.31 -17.09 23.86
C LYS A 341 14.54 -17.67 22.69
N TYR A 342 13.27 -17.33 22.54
CA TYR A 342 12.42 -17.80 21.46
C TYR A 342 11.44 -16.69 21.09
N THR A 343 11.37 -16.36 19.81
CA THR A 343 10.45 -15.35 19.27
C THR A 343 9.00 -15.69 19.61
N ILE A 344 8.28 -14.75 20.25
CA ILE A 344 6.83 -14.84 20.48
C ILE A 344 6.13 -14.16 19.32
N PHE A 345 5.19 -14.84 18.66
CA PHE A 345 4.52 -14.30 17.47
C PHE A 345 2.99 -14.39 17.52
N GLY A 346 2.41 -14.88 18.61
CA GLY A 346 0.96 -14.93 18.77
C GLY A 346 0.50 -15.42 20.14
N TYR A 347 -0.79 -15.24 20.42
CA TYR A 347 -1.44 -15.66 21.66
C TYR A 347 -2.78 -16.34 21.39
N LEU A 348 -3.04 -17.46 22.08
CA LEU A 348 -4.27 -18.25 21.98
C LEU A 348 -5.45 -17.44 22.50
N THR A 349 -6.33 -17.04 21.59
CA THR A 349 -7.57 -16.31 21.90
C THR A 349 -8.70 -17.26 22.24
N GLU A 350 -8.82 -18.38 21.52
CA GLU A 350 -9.86 -19.39 21.71
C GLU A 350 -9.29 -20.82 21.63
N GLY A 351 -9.92 -21.78 22.31
CA GLY A 351 -9.59 -23.20 22.17
C GLY A 351 -8.61 -23.73 23.23
N ASP A 352 -8.50 -23.10 24.40
CA ASP A 352 -7.61 -23.55 25.48
C ASP A 352 -7.92 -24.99 25.96
N ALA A 353 -9.20 -25.40 25.89
CA ALA A 353 -9.59 -26.78 26.17
C ALA A 353 -9.03 -27.80 25.15
N VAL A 354 -8.85 -27.38 23.89
CA VAL A 354 -8.23 -28.20 22.83
C VAL A 354 -6.73 -28.34 23.11
N ARG A 355 -6.06 -27.23 23.43
CA ARG A 355 -4.66 -27.22 23.87
C ARG A 355 -4.44 -28.17 25.06
N GLU A 356 -5.24 -28.03 26.12
CA GLU A 356 -5.14 -28.86 27.33
C GLU A 356 -5.36 -30.35 27.01
N ALA A 357 -6.36 -30.69 26.19
CA ALA A 357 -6.62 -32.07 25.80
C ALA A 357 -5.46 -32.70 24.99
N ILE A 358 -4.76 -31.90 24.17
CA ILE A 358 -3.56 -32.35 23.46
C ILE A 358 -2.43 -32.62 24.45
N SER A 359 -2.28 -31.81 25.49
CA SER A 359 -1.24 -31.99 26.52
C SER A 359 -1.35 -33.30 27.30
N GLU A 360 -2.58 -33.76 27.54
CA GLU A 360 -2.87 -34.99 28.28
C GLU A 360 -2.67 -36.28 27.44
N VAL A 361 -2.30 -36.18 26.16
CA VAL A 361 -2.11 -37.39 25.33
C VAL A 361 -0.92 -38.22 25.82
N PRO A 362 -1.01 -39.57 25.84
CA PRO A 362 0.09 -40.38 26.33
C PRO A 362 1.30 -40.27 25.39
N THR A 363 2.46 -39.94 25.96
CA THR A 363 3.72 -39.80 25.22
C THR A 363 4.69 -40.92 25.57
N ASN A 364 5.64 -41.18 24.68
CA ASN A 364 6.76 -42.09 24.96
C ASN A 364 7.90 -41.36 25.69
N SER A 365 9.02 -42.04 25.93
CA SER A 365 10.17 -41.47 26.65
C SER A 365 10.87 -40.29 25.94
N GLY A 366 10.51 -40.00 24.69
CA GLY A 366 11.02 -38.86 23.92
C GLY A 366 9.98 -37.75 23.74
N ASP A 367 8.94 -37.71 24.58
CA ASP A 367 7.83 -36.76 24.51
C ASP A 367 7.02 -36.84 23.19
N HIS A 368 7.14 -37.93 22.42
CA HIS A 368 6.32 -38.13 21.23
C HIS A 368 4.97 -38.75 21.60
N PRO A 369 3.83 -38.20 21.13
CA PRO A 369 2.54 -38.83 21.28
C PRO A 369 2.54 -40.28 20.78
N THR A 370 1.96 -41.18 21.57
CA THR A 370 1.82 -42.61 21.19
C THR A 370 0.73 -42.83 20.13
N THR A 371 -0.18 -41.87 20.01
CA THR A 371 -1.15 -41.74 18.93
C THR A 371 -0.93 -40.37 18.29
N ASP A 372 -0.82 -40.31 16.98
CA ASP A 372 -0.53 -39.06 16.27
C ASP A 372 -1.65 -38.02 16.51
N VAL A 373 -1.26 -36.83 16.93
CA VAL A 373 -2.11 -35.63 16.98
C VAL A 373 -1.84 -34.84 15.70
N ILE A 374 -2.84 -34.77 14.82
CA ILE A 374 -2.69 -34.29 13.44
C ILE A 374 -3.35 -32.91 13.29
N ILE A 375 -2.59 -31.96 12.75
CA ILE A 375 -3.10 -30.69 12.24
C ILE A 375 -3.84 -31.00 10.94
N GLU A 376 -5.16 -30.89 10.98
CA GLU A 376 -6.00 -31.15 9.80
C GLU A 376 -5.90 -30.00 8.80
N LYS A 377 -5.89 -28.77 9.31
CA LYS A 377 -5.82 -27.55 8.51
C LYS A 377 -5.27 -26.39 9.32
N VAL A 378 -4.55 -25.48 8.67
CA VAL A 378 -4.18 -24.17 9.22
C VAL A 378 -4.69 -23.06 8.32
N GLU A 379 -5.38 -22.07 8.88
CA GLU A 379 -5.99 -20.95 8.14
C GLU A 379 -5.58 -19.61 8.74
N VAL A 380 -5.51 -18.60 7.88
CA VAL A 380 -5.27 -17.20 8.28
C VAL A 380 -6.53 -16.42 7.94
N PHE A 381 -7.07 -15.70 8.91
CA PHE A 381 -8.34 -14.98 8.78
C PHE A 381 -8.33 -13.70 9.63
N GLN A 382 -9.34 -12.85 9.47
CA GLN A 382 -9.53 -11.69 10.32
C GLN A 382 -10.51 -12.05 11.43
N ASP A 383 -10.04 -11.97 12.68
CA ASP A 383 -10.86 -12.18 13.86
C ASP A 383 -11.44 -10.83 14.29
N TYR A 384 -12.77 -10.79 14.39
CA TYR A 384 -13.53 -9.59 14.75
C TYR A 384 -14.18 -9.70 16.13
N GLU A 385 -14.07 -10.84 16.80
CA GLU A 385 -14.73 -11.09 18.08
C GLU A 385 -13.74 -11.10 19.23
N ASN A 386 -12.56 -11.70 19.06
CA ASN A 386 -11.56 -11.78 20.11
C ASN A 386 -10.61 -10.57 20.12
N ALA A 387 -9.92 -10.37 21.24
CA ALA A 387 -8.93 -9.31 21.34
C ALA A 387 -7.79 -9.62 22.32
N LEU A 388 -6.71 -8.86 22.20
CA LEU A 388 -5.63 -8.82 23.17
C LEU A 388 -5.65 -7.53 23.98
N VAL A 389 -5.42 -7.66 25.28
CA VAL A 389 -5.24 -6.52 26.18
C VAL A 389 -3.88 -6.64 26.86
N LYS A 390 -3.00 -5.68 26.58
CA LYS A 390 -1.73 -5.56 27.27
C LYS A 390 -1.96 -4.93 28.65
N LEU A 391 -1.52 -5.64 29.69
CA LEU A 391 -1.57 -5.21 31.08
C LEU A 391 -0.16 -4.90 31.56
N ASN A 392 0.04 -3.75 32.20
CA ASN A 392 1.33 -3.37 32.78
C ASN A 392 1.14 -2.56 34.07
N THR A 393 2.23 -2.20 34.76
CA THR A 393 2.23 -1.29 35.91
C THR A 393 3.30 -0.22 35.74
N PHE A 394 3.00 1.02 36.09
CA PHE A 394 3.92 2.17 35.99
C PHE A 394 5.12 2.11 36.96
N ILE A 395 5.01 1.38 38.08
CA ILE A 395 5.99 1.45 39.19
C ILE A 395 6.64 0.09 39.41
N ALA A 396 7.94 -0.03 39.18
CA ALA A 396 8.70 -1.20 39.61
C ALA A 396 8.62 -1.35 41.14
N GLY A 397 8.31 -2.55 41.63
CA GLY A 397 8.38 -2.86 43.07
C GLY A 397 7.07 -2.74 43.87
N VAL A 398 5.92 -2.46 43.24
CA VAL A 398 4.62 -2.36 43.93
C VAL A 398 3.99 -3.71 44.23
N THR A 399 3.26 -3.81 45.34
CA THR A 399 2.38 -4.95 45.66
C THR A 399 0.97 -4.43 45.89
N GLY A 400 -0.03 -5.09 45.35
CA GLY A 400 -1.42 -4.72 45.54
C GLY A 400 -2.38 -5.55 44.72
N SER A 401 -3.61 -5.05 44.59
CA SER A 401 -4.63 -5.67 43.77
C SER A 401 -5.48 -4.59 43.10
N ASP A 402 -5.92 -4.87 41.89
CA ASP A 402 -6.84 -4.07 41.09
C ASP A 402 -8.02 -4.92 40.64
N THR A 403 -9.08 -4.26 40.21
CA THR A 403 -10.21 -4.88 39.52
C THR A 403 -10.34 -4.20 38.16
N LEU A 404 -10.17 -4.98 37.09
CA LEU A 404 -10.43 -4.51 35.74
C LEU A 404 -11.90 -4.78 35.39
N THR A 405 -12.57 -3.78 34.83
CA THR A 405 -13.89 -3.95 34.19
C THR A 405 -13.69 -3.93 32.69
N ILE A 406 -13.92 -5.07 32.05
CA ILE A 406 -13.78 -5.28 30.61
C ILE A 406 -15.17 -5.29 30.02
N THR A 407 -15.43 -4.47 29.00
CA THR A 407 -16.74 -4.37 28.33
C THR A 407 -16.58 -4.62 26.84
N ALA A 408 -17.26 -5.65 26.34
CA ALA A 408 -17.45 -5.90 24.93
C ALA A 408 -18.70 -5.15 24.45
N THR A 409 -18.60 -4.52 23.28
CA THR A 409 -19.67 -3.78 22.63
C THR A 409 -19.77 -4.24 21.18
N ASP A 410 -20.93 -4.74 20.78
CA ASP A 410 -21.17 -5.08 19.37
C ASP A 410 -21.49 -3.83 18.52
N ALA A 411 -21.50 -4.00 17.19
CA ALA A 411 -21.80 -2.91 16.25
C ALA A 411 -23.19 -2.27 16.47
N SER A 412 -24.15 -3.02 17.00
CA SER A 412 -25.47 -2.52 17.41
C SER A 412 -25.47 -1.79 18.76
N GLY A 413 -24.32 -1.66 19.44
CA GLY A 413 -24.16 -0.97 20.71
C GLY A 413 -24.64 -1.74 21.94
N ARG A 414 -24.95 -3.03 21.81
CA ARG A 414 -25.25 -3.89 22.97
C ARG A 414 -23.95 -4.23 23.67
N THR A 415 -23.99 -4.28 24.99
CA THR A 415 -22.78 -4.47 25.79
C THR A 415 -22.87 -5.63 26.76
N PHE A 416 -21.71 -6.20 27.06
CA PHE A 416 -21.51 -7.15 28.15
C PHE A 416 -20.22 -6.82 28.88
N SER A 417 -20.31 -6.66 30.21
CA SER A 417 -19.16 -6.35 31.04
C SER A 417 -18.82 -7.51 31.99
N ARG A 418 -17.52 -7.74 32.18
CA ARG A 418 -16.98 -8.70 33.13
C ARG A 418 -15.91 -8.03 33.98
N GLN A 419 -15.90 -8.37 35.27
CA GLN A 419 -14.88 -7.92 36.20
C GLN A 419 -13.85 -9.03 36.43
N VAL A 420 -12.57 -8.66 36.42
CA VAL A 420 -11.45 -9.57 36.76
C VAL A 420 -10.57 -8.93 37.82
N ASN A 421 -10.17 -9.72 38.80
CA ASN A 421 -9.22 -9.28 39.83
C ASN A 421 -7.80 -9.51 39.33
N VAL A 422 -6.95 -8.49 39.48
CA VAL A 422 -5.53 -8.51 39.15
C VAL A 422 -4.75 -8.33 40.44
N ALA A 423 -4.02 -9.34 40.89
CA ALA A 423 -3.03 -9.19 41.94
C ALA A 423 -1.69 -8.85 41.32
N TYR A 424 -1.02 -7.79 41.78
CA TYR A 424 0.29 -7.40 41.27
C TYR A 424 1.37 -7.46 42.35
N PHE A 425 2.55 -7.96 41.97
CA PHE A 425 3.69 -8.20 42.87
C PHE A 425 4.99 -7.64 42.30
N PRO A 426 5.95 -7.25 43.14
CA PRO A 426 7.29 -6.90 42.69
C PRO A 426 7.97 -8.12 42.06
N THR A 427 8.71 -7.91 40.98
CA THR A 427 9.65 -8.89 40.44
C THR A 427 11.08 -8.55 40.85
N SER A 428 11.89 -9.58 41.09
CA SER A 428 13.34 -9.46 41.28
C SER A 428 14.10 -10.37 40.32
N ALA A 429 13.42 -10.91 39.31
CA ALA A 429 14.04 -11.79 38.33
C ALA A 429 14.90 -10.95 37.40
N ASN A 430 16.21 -11.24 37.37
CA ASN A 430 17.07 -10.65 36.36
C ASN A 430 16.78 -11.32 35.01
N LYS A 431 16.55 -10.51 34.00
CA LYS A 431 16.17 -10.92 32.65
C LYS A 431 17.43 -11.03 31.80
N VAL A 432 17.26 -11.63 30.63
CA VAL A 432 18.36 -11.79 29.69
C VAL A 432 18.43 -10.53 28.84
N ALA A 433 19.63 -9.98 28.68
CA ALA A 433 19.88 -8.90 27.74
C ALA A 433 19.87 -9.44 26.30
N TYR A 434 19.35 -8.66 25.37
CA TYR A 434 19.30 -8.98 23.94
C TYR A 434 19.84 -7.84 23.08
N LEU A 435 20.25 -8.14 21.84
CA LEU A 435 20.68 -7.20 20.82
C LEU A 435 19.46 -6.62 20.11
N GLY A 436 19.53 -5.32 19.80
CA GLY A 436 18.66 -4.77 18.77
C GLY A 436 19.11 -5.18 17.37
N ASP A 437 18.21 -5.02 16.40
CA ASP A 437 18.48 -5.32 14.99
C ASP A 437 19.79 -4.67 14.49
N ILE A 438 20.61 -5.50 13.82
CA ILE A 438 21.82 -5.04 13.14
C ILE A 438 21.67 -5.29 11.65
N PRO A 439 21.74 -4.25 10.81
CA PRO A 439 21.65 -4.44 9.37
C PRO A 439 22.91 -5.15 8.84
N ASP A 440 22.73 -5.88 7.74
CA ASP A 440 23.84 -6.33 6.93
C ASP A 440 24.72 -5.14 6.50
N MET A 441 26.03 -5.36 6.52
CA MET A 441 27.03 -4.30 6.37
C MET A 441 27.69 -4.31 5.00
N ILE A 442 27.83 -3.12 4.43
CA ILE A 442 28.53 -2.87 3.18
C ILE A 442 29.84 -2.13 3.47
N VAL A 443 30.96 -2.66 2.97
CA VAL A 443 32.31 -2.12 3.28
C VAL A 443 33.23 -2.05 2.05
N HIS A 444 34.29 -1.23 2.15
CA HIS A 444 35.35 -1.18 1.14
C HIS A 444 36.59 -1.99 1.58
N PRO A 445 37.25 -2.75 0.69
CA PRO A 445 38.48 -3.45 1.05
C PRO A 445 39.57 -2.49 1.58
N GLY A 446 40.10 -2.77 2.77
CA GLY A 446 41.11 -1.93 3.43
C GLY A 446 40.54 -0.85 4.36
N SER A 447 39.22 -0.68 4.44
CA SER A 447 38.59 0.26 5.37
C SER A 447 38.45 -0.31 6.77
N VAL A 448 38.13 0.58 7.72
CA VAL A 448 37.67 0.22 9.06
C VAL A 448 36.25 0.74 9.21
N LEU A 449 35.30 -0.14 9.47
CA LEU A 449 33.91 0.21 9.79
C LEU A 449 33.73 0.20 11.31
N THR A 450 33.00 1.17 11.83
CA THR A 450 32.53 1.17 13.22
C THR A 450 31.01 1.24 13.26
N TYR A 451 30.39 0.34 14.00
CA TYR A 451 28.94 0.30 14.25
C TYR A 451 28.70 0.22 15.75
N ARG A 452 27.71 0.96 16.26
CA ARG A 452 27.36 0.89 17.69
C ARG A 452 26.21 -0.09 17.87
N LEU A 453 26.52 -1.23 18.46
CA LEU A 453 25.53 -2.21 18.89
C LEU A 453 24.62 -1.57 19.93
N ILE A 454 23.33 -1.86 19.81
CA ILE A 454 22.33 -1.50 20.81
C ILE A 454 21.96 -2.80 21.51
N GLY A 455 22.04 -2.77 22.84
CA GLY A 455 21.65 -3.88 23.69
C GLY A 455 20.57 -3.40 24.63
N TYR A 456 19.55 -4.23 24.81
CA TYR A 456 18.42 -3.98 25.68
C TYR A 456 18.51 -4.93 26.87
N ASP A 457 18.23 -4.41 28.05
CA ASP A 457 18.05 -5.21 29.25
C ASP A 457 16.80 -4.74 29.97
N ALA A 458 15.91 -5.69 30.26
CA ALA A 458 14.61 -5.38 30.83
C ALA A 458 14.69 -4.89 32.30
N ASN A 459 15.82 -5.09 32.98
CA ASN A 459 16.05 -4.62 34.34
C ASN A 459 16.79 -3.28 34.38
N GLY A 460 17.25 -2.77 33.23
CA GLY A 460 18.11 -1.59 33.14
C GLY A 460 19.56 -1.88 33.55
N ASP A 461 19.96 -3.15 33.61
CA ASP A 461 21.32 -3.55 33.90
C ASP A 461 22.25 -3.15 32.74
N THR A 462 23.54 -3.00 33.04
CA THR A 462 24.52 -2.65 32.00
C THR A 462 24.75 -3.84 31.07
N VAL A 463 24.23 -3.73 29.85
CA VAL A 463 24.48 -4.69 28.78
C VAL A 463 25.96 -4.70 28.39
N ARG A 464 26.48 -5.91 28.18
CA ARG A 464 27.85 -6.18 27.76
C ARG A 464 27.85 -6.87 26.41
N PHE A 465 28.95 -6.71 25.68
CA PHE A 465 29.03 -7.17 24.29
C PHE A 465 30.27 -8.02 24.04
N LEU A 466 30.11 -9.07 23.25
CA LEU A 466 31.20 -9.98 22.86
C LEU A 466 31.35 -10.04 21.34
N ASP A 467 32.58 -10.21 20.89
CA ASP A 467 32.92 -10.68 19.56
C ASP A 467 33.18 -12.21 19.57
N LYS A 468 33.65 -12.76 18.45
CA LYS A 468 33.99 -14.19 18.33
C LYS A 468 35.06 -14.66 19.32
N ASP A 469 36.05 -13.84 19.62
CA ASP A 469 37.11 -14.23 20.56
C ASP A 469 36.54 -14.29 21.99
N GLY A 470 35.72 -13.31 22.36
CA GLY A 470 34.95 -13.33 23.60
C GLY A 470 34.04 -14.55 23.71
N LEU A 471 33.30 -14.88 22.65
CA LEU A 471 32.42 -16.06 22.60
C LEU A 471 33.17 -17.38 22.70
N SER A 472 34.38 -17.47 22.13
CA SER A 472 35.21 -18.69 22.19
C SER A 472 35.64 -19.08 23.61
N ALA A 473 35.60 -18.13 24.55
CA ALA A 473 35.92 -18.35 25.95
C ALA A 473 34.71 -18.85 26.79
N VAL A 474 33.52 -18.90 26.19
CA VAL A 474 32.26 -19.25 26.85
C VAL A 474 31.72 -20.57 26.27
N PRO A 475 31.19 -21.50 27.09
CA PRO A 475 30.71 -22.80 26.60
C PRO A 475 29.31 -22.73 25.97
N VAL A 476 29.13 -21.90 24.94
CA VAL A 476 27.88 -21.75 24.18
C VAL A 476 28.00 -22.34 22.76
N PRO A 477 26.98 -23.05 22.26
CA PRO A 477 26.95 -23.52 20.88
C PRO A 477 26.73 -22.33 19.95
N ILE A 478 27.73 -22.00 19.13
CA ILE A 478 27.67 -20.90 18.16
C ILE A 478 27.58 -21.43 16.72
N GLN A 479 26.82 -20.74 15.87
CA GLN A 479 26.80 -21.02 14.44
C GLN A 479 28.20 -20.81 13.84
N SER A 480 28.62 -21.69 12.92
CA SER A 480 29.92 -21.54 12.27
C SER A 480 29.88 -20.38 11.27
N THR A 481 30.42 -19.23 11.64
CA THR A 481 30.53 -18.08 10.73
C THR A 481 31.76 -18.17 9.83
N ASN A 482 31.58 -17.87 8.54
CA ASN A 482 32.69 -17.70 7.63
C ASN A 482 33.12 -16.23 7.58
N ALA A 483 34.04 -15.83 8.47
CA ALA A 483 34.59 -14.49 8.47
C ALA A 483 35.32 -14.13 7.16
N ASN A 484 35.68 -15.11 6.34
CA ASN A 484 36.34 -14.92 5.04
C ASN A 484 37.55 -13.95 5.10
N GLY A 485 38.27 -13.93 6.23
CA GLY A 485 39.45 -13.10 6.46
C GLY A 485 39.18 -11.74 7.14
N LEU A 486 37.93 -11.36 7.40
CA LEU A 486 37.59 -10.20 8.21
C LEU A 486 38.18 -10.31 9.62
N ILE A 487 38.72 -9.19 10.11
CA ILE A 487 39.18 -9.04 11.49
C ILE A 487 38.21 -8.06 12.14
N TYR A 488 37.63 -8.42 13.28
CA TYR A 488 36.73 -7.52 13.98
C TYR A 488 36.86 -7.68 15.49
N SER A 489 36.45 -6.65 16.22
CA SER A 489 36.42 -6.64 17.66
C SER A 489 35.24 -5.82 18.16
N VAL A 490 34.71 -6.17 19.33
CA VAL A 490 33.66 -5.38 19.98
C VAL A 490 34.19 -4.81 21.30
N ASP A 491 33.98 -3.52 21.53
CA ASP A 491 34.20 -2.95 22.86
C ASP A 491 33.09 -3.43 23.81
N ASN A 492 33.49 -4.25 24.78
CA ASN A 492 32.58 -4.93 25.72
C ASN A 492 31.74 -3.97 26.58
N THR A 493 32.09 -2.68 26.70
CA THR A 493 31.31 -1.74 27.52
C THR A 493 30.41 -0.85 26.67
N THR A 494 30.93 -0.39 25.54
CA THR A 494 30.27 0.64 24.73
C THR A 494 29.46 0.08 23.58
N GLY A 495 29.66 -1.21 23.25
CA GLY A 495 29.02 -1.87 22.11
C GLY A 495 29.59 -1.44 20.76
N VAL A 496 30.73 -0.73 20.71
CA VAL A 496 31.31 -0.31 19.44
C VAL A 496 31.97 -1.52 18.77
N LEU A 497 31.29 -2.08 17.77
CA LEU A 497 31.82 -3.06 16.83
C LEU A 497 32.76 -2.35 15.85
N THR A 498 34.00 -2.82 15.77
CA THR A 498 35.00 -2.35 14.81
C THR A 498 35.37 -3.49 13.88
N ILE A 499 35.11 -3.33 12.58
CA ILE A 499 35.46 -4.31 11.55
C ILE A 499 36.61 -3.75 10.72
N GLN A 500 37.76 -4.39 10.81
CA GLN A 500 38.91 -4.14 9.96
C GLN A 500 38.86 -5.05 8.74
N VAL A 501 38.64 -4.43 7.58
CA VAL A 501 38.50 -5.14 6.32
C VAL A 501 39.87 -5.26 5.65
N PRO A 502 40.40 -6.48 5.41
CA PRO A 502 41.67 -6.62 4.68
C PRO A 502 41.58 -5.98 3.29
N SER A 503 42.67 -5.38 2.81
CA SER A 503 42.73 -4.84 1.44
C SER A 503 42.52 -5.90 0.35
N SER A 504 42.80 -7.16 0.67
CA SER A 504 42.58 -8.33 -0.18
C SER A 504 41.19 -8.96 -0.04
N PHE A 505 40.33 -8.47 0.84
CA PHE A 505 39.01 -9.05 1.09
C PHE A 505 38.06 -8.82 -0.10
N ARG A 506 37.33 -9.86 -0.52
CA ARG A 506 36.51 -9.89 -1.74
C ARG A 506 35.26 -10.73 -1.47
N GLY A 507 34.08 -10.22 -1.83
CA GLY A 507 32.81 -10.92 -1.65
C GLY A 507 32.23 -10.77 -0.24
N GLN A 508 31.52 -11.80 0.22
CA GLN A 508 30.84 -11.81 1.52
C GLN A 508 31.66 -12.51 2.61
N GLY A 509 31.56 -12.01 3.82
CA GLY A 509 32.05 -12.63 5.05
C GLY A 509 31.04 -12.39 6.16
N GLN A 510 31.11 -13.18 7.22
CA GLN A 510 30.18 -13.10 8.34
C GLN A 510 30.94 -12.81 9.63
N VAL A 511 30.44 -11.86 10.40
CA VAL A 511 30.90 -11.62 11.77
C VAL A 511 29.77 -11.97 12.72
N ILE A 512 30.12 -12.44 13.91
CA ILE A 512 29.16 -12.74 14.99
C ILE A 512 29.46 -11.86 16.19
N VAL A 513 28.41 -11.25 16.71
CA VAL A 513 28.44 -10.46 17.95
C VAL A 513 27.42 -11.02 18.92
N ALA A 514 27.56 -10.70 20.21
CA ALA A 514 26.56 -11.07 21.21
C ALA A 514 26.36 -9.99 22.26
N ALA A 515 25.16 -9.86 22.79
CA ALA A 515 24.85 -9.16 24.03
C ALA A 515 24.67 -10.14 25.19
N TYR A 516 25.02 -9.70 26.39
CA TYR A 516 24.73 -10.43 27.61
C TYR A 516 24.64 -9.50 28.82
N ASP A 517 23.96 -9.98 29.85
CA ASP A 517 23.93 -9.33 31.15
C ASP A 517 25.16 -9.73 32.00
N PHE A 518 25.94 -8.74 32.45
CA PHE A 518 27.15 -8.94 33.26
C PHE A 518 26.87 -9.51 34.67
N LEU A 519 25.68 -9.27 35.21
CA LEU A 519 25.28 -9.71 36.54
C LEU A 519 24.71 -11.13 36.54
N SER A 520 24.39 -11.65 35.35
CA SER A 520 23.90 -13.01 35.18
C SER A 520 24.99 -14.05 35.44
N THR A 521 24.74 -14.94 36.40
CA THR A 521 25.67 -16.04 36.75
C THR A 521 25.42 -17.33 35.94
N SER A 522 24.48 -17.31 35.00
CA SER A 522 24.10 -18.48 34.20
C SER A 522 24.79 -18.45 32.82
N SER A 523 25.30 -19.60 32.37
CA SER A 523 26.11 -19.74 31.15
C SER A 523 25.30 -19.77 29.83
N LEU A 524 24.03 -19.32 29.84
CA LEU A 524 23.07 -19.51 28.74
C LEU A 524 22.23 -18.25 28.42
N ASN A 525 22.75 -17.06 28.71
CA ASN A 525 22.04 -15.78 28.60
C ASN A 525 22.78 -14.84 27.65
N TYR A 526 23.03 -15.33 26.44
CA TYR A 526 23.63 -14.57 25.36
C TYR A 526 22.64 -14.54 24.22
N ASP A 527 22.41 -13.36 23.67
CA ASP A 527 21.75 -13.19 22.39
C ASP A 527 22.82 -12.84 21.36
N PHE A 528 22.93 -13.62 20.29
CA PHE A 528 23.93 -13.39 19.26
C PHE A 528 23.30 -13.06 17.94
N GLN A 529 23.99 -12.25 17.14
CA GLN A 529 23.56 -11.93 15.79
C GLN A 529 24.70 -12.13 14.81
N VAL A 530 24.39 -12.80 13.69
CA VAL A 530 25.32 -12.97 12.57
C VAL A 530 25.09 -11.87 11.54
N ILE A 531 26.10 -11.01 11.39
CA ILE A 531 26.05 -9.89 10.46
C ILE A 531 26.76 -10.30 9.17
N THR A 532 26.08 -10.19 8.03
CA THR A 532 26.74 -10.36 6.73
C THR A 532 27.46 -9.07 6.37
N VAL A 533 28.77 -9.17 6.17
CA VAL A 533 29.64 -8.09 5.73
C VAL A 533 30.02 -8.35 4.28
N SER A 534 29.51 -7.51 3.39
CA SER A 534 29.80 -7.56 1.97
C SER A 534 30.84 -6.50 1.62
N ALA A 535 31.97 -6.91 1.04
CA ALA A 535 32.90 -5.97 0.45
C ALA A 535 32.82 -5.96 -1.06
N PHE A 536 32.65 -4.74 -1.57
CA PHE A 536 32.57 -4.49 -2.99
C PHE A 536 33.92 -4.02 -3.51
N VAL A 537 34.35 -4.61 -4.61
CA VAL A 537 35.51 -4.12 -5.35
C VAL A 537 35.00 -3.13 -6.35
N ALA A 538 35.53 -1.91 -6.28
CA ALA A 538 35.41 -0.95 -7.35
C ALA A 538 35.89 -1.61 -8.66
N PRO A 539 35.12 -1.51 -9.77
CA PRO A 539 35.55 -2.06 -11.04
C PRO A 539 36.94 -1.56 -11.44
N ILE A 540 37.75 -2.43 -12.04
CA ILE A 540 39.07 -2.05 -12.56
C ILE A 540 38.88 -1.54 -13.99
N LEU A 541 38.92 -0.21 -14.12
CA LEU A 541 38.81 0.45 -15.42
C LEU A 541 40.19 0.56 -16.09
N VAL A 542 40.24 0.31 -17.39
CA VAL A 542 41.44 0.20 -18.21
C VAL A 542 41.31 1.17 -19.38
N ASN A 543 42.33 2.03 -19.57
CA ASN A 543 42.32 3.01 -20.65
C ASN A 543 42.07 2.37 -22.03
N ASP A 544 41.16 2.98 -22.76
CA ASP A 544 40.76 2.58 -24.10
C ASP A 544 41.49 3.36 -25.18
N THR A 545 41.62 2.74 -26.35
CA THR A 545 42.06 3.45 -27.56
C THR A 545 41.23 3.00 -28.75
N PHE A 546 40.65 3.99 -29.44
CA PHE A 546 39.87 3.79 -30.65
C PHE A 546 40.43 4.65 -31.78
N ASP A 547 40.50 4.08 -32.97
CA ASP A 547 40.82 4.81 -34.19
C ASP A 547 39.53 5.13 -34.92
N THR A 548 39.41 6.39 -35.32
CA THR A 548 38.32 6.90 -36.12
C THR A 548 38.85 7.89 -37.13
N ILE A 549 37.92 8.55 -37.80
CA ILE A 549 38.14 9.38 -38.95
C ILE A 549 37.31 10.64 -38.78
N ALA A 550 37.74 11.79 -39.33
CA ALA A 550 37.11 13.07 -39.04
C ALA A 550 35.61 13.08 -39.43
N GLY A 551 34.73 13.93 -38.90
CA GLY A 551 33.34 14.01 -39.40
C GLY A 551 32.47 12.74 -39.33
N SER A 552 32.79 11.74 -38.49
CA SER A 552 32.02 10.50 -38.35
C SER A 552 31.32 10.39 -36.99
N VAL A 553 30.16 9.71 -36.98
CA VAL A 553 29.45 9.27 -35.76
C VAL A 553 29.99 7.90 -35.38
N ASN A 554 30.34 7.70 -34.12
CA ASN A 554 30.95 6.45 -33.63
C ASN A 554 30.27 6.04 -32.32
N SER A 555 30.14 4.72 -32.11
CA SER A 555 29.69 4.14 -30.85
C SER A 555 30.76 3.21 -30.29
N ILE A 556 31.03 3.31 -29.01
CA ILE A 556 32.05 2.52 -28.31
C ILE A 556 31.47 2.02 -26.98
N ASN A 557 31.83 0.80 -26.60
CA ASN A 557 31.61 0.30 -25.24
C ASN A 557 32.95 0.43 -24.51
N PRO A 558 33.13 1.42 -23.62
CA PRO A 558 34.37 1.58 -22.87
C PRO A 558 34.60 0.45 -21.87
N LEU A 559 33.55 -0.26 -21.45
CA LEU A 559 33.64 -1.33 -20.44
C LEU A 559 34.12 -2.67 -21.01
N ALA A 560 34.36 -2.76 -22.33
CA ALA A 560 34.64 -4.02 -23.01
C ALA A 560 36.00 -4.64 -22.64
N ASN A 561 36.95 -3.82 -22.20
CA ASN A 561 38.29 -4.23 -21.73
C ASN A 561 38.43 -4.11 -20.20
N ASP A 562 37.37 -3.69 -19.51
CA ASP A 562 37.35 -3.48 -18.07
C ASP A 562 37.00 -4.76 -17.33
N ASP A 563 37.52 -4.90 -16.11
CA ASP A 563 37.19 -6.02 -15.23
C ASP A 563 36.12 -5.56 -14.22
N PRO A 564 34.88 -6.10 -14.28
CA PRO A 564 33.86 -5.79 -13.28
C PRO A 564 34.25 -6.27 -11.88
N SER A 565 35.15 -7.26 -11.79
CA SER A 565 35.62 -7.89 -10.56
C SER A 565 34.49 -8.19 -9.56
N ALA A 566 33.52 -9.01 -9.97
CA ALA A 566 32.42 -9.59 -9.16
C ALA A 566 31.96 -8.69 -8.00
N PRO A 567 31.02 -7.78 -8.27
CA PRO A 567 29.77 -8.02 -9.01
C PRO A 567 29.69 -7.26 -10.35
N ALA A 568 28.57 -7.37 -11.08
CA ALA A 568 28.36 -6.73 -12.38
C ALA A 568 28.43 -5.18 -12.31
N PHE A 569 28.78 -4.54 -13.43
CA PHE A 569 28.67 -3.08 -13.58
C PHE A 569 27.22 -2.63 -13.38
N ASP A 570 27.02 -1.52 -12.68
CA ASP A 570 25.75 -0.78 -12.72
C ASP A 570 25.80 0.20 -13.87
N LEU A 571 25.14 -0.12 -14.97
CA LEU A 571 25.17 0.68 -16.19
C LEU A 571 24.52 2.06 -15.99
N ASN A 572 23.67 2.23 -14.97
CA ASN A 572 23.04 3.51 -14.64
C ASN A 572 24.04 4.50 -14.01
N THR A 573 25.23 4.04 -13.62
CA THR A 573 26.26 4.85 -12.95
C THR A 573 27.44 5.23 -13.87
N LEU A 574 27.38 4.89 -15.15
CA LEU A 574 28.44 5.26 -16.11
C LEU A 574 28.40 6.77 -16.39
N GLU A 575 29.42 7.49 -15.92
CA GLU A 575 29.54 8.93 -16.05
C GLU A 575 30.79 9.34 -16.86
N ILE A 576 30.66 10.43 -17.63
CA ILE A 576 31.77 11.08 -18.34
C ILE A 576 32.22 12.32 -17.59
N LEU A 577 33.48 12.30 -17.16
CA LEU A 577 34.02 13.28 -16.21
C LEU A 577 34.52 14.56 -16.88
N SER A 578 34.95 14.46 -18.13
CA SER A 578 35.42 15.62 -18.89
C SER A 578 35.34 15.40 -20.39
N ILE A 579 34.88 16.44 -21.09
CA ILE A 579 34.70 16.42 -22.54
C ILE A 579 35.52 17.58 -23.12
N PRO A 580 36.41 17.33 -24.09
CA PRO A 580 37.10 18.40 -24.81
C PRO A 580 36.11 19.35 -25.50
N ALA A 581 36.40 20.65 -25.46
CA ALA A 581 35.54 21.68 -26.04
C ALA A 581 35.23 21.40 -27.53
N GLY A 582 33.94 21.32 -27.87
CA GLY A 582 33.46 21.09 -29.23
C GLY A 582 33.18 19.62 -29.60
N ILE A 583 33.33 18.68 -28.66
CA ILE A 583 32.88 17.28 -28.82
C ILE A 583 31.55 17.11 -28.08
N GLN A 584 30.57 16.48 -28.73
CA GLN A 584 29.30 16.06 -28.11
C GLN A 584 29.25 14.53 -28.04
N LEU A 585 28.76 14.00 -26.91
CA LEU A 585 28.61 12.57 -26.65
C LEU A 585 27.31 12.27 -25.88
N ASN A 586 26.78 11.07 -26.09
CA ASN A 586 25.59 10.53 -25.43
C ASN A 586 25.90 9.15 -24.84
N ILE A 587 25.30 8.81 -23.70
CA ILE A 587 25.48 7.54 -23.01
C ILE A 587 24.13 6.85 -22.91
N GLN A 588 24.06 5.57 -23.28
CA GLN A 588 22.87 4.74 -23.10
C GLN A 588 23.30 3.28 -22.91
N ASP A 589 22.80 2.63 -21.86
CA ASP A 589 23.04 1.21 -21.55
C ASP A 589 24.52 0.79 -21.60
N GLY A 590 25.41 1.62 -21.07
CA GLY A 590 26.86 1.35 -21.06
C GLY A 590 27.59 1.65 -22.38
N VAL A 591 26.92 2.19 -23.39
CA VAL A 591 27.49 2.52 -24.71
C VAL A 591 27.58 4.03 -24.88
N ILE A 592 28.76 4.53 -25.29
CA ILE A 592 28.99 5.93 -25.60
C ILE A 592 28.90 6.14 -27.11
N THR A 593 28.08 7.09 -27.53
CA THR A 593 27.98 7.55 -28.93
C THR A 593 28.50 8.98 -29.04
N TYR A 594 29.38 9.27 -30.01
CA TYR A 594 30.01 10.58 -30.18
C TYR A 594 30.27 10.96 -31.65
N ASN A 595 30.39 12.27 -31.91
CA ASN A 595 30.66 12.82 -33.24
C ASN A 595 32.05 13.44 -33.30
N THR A 596 32.87 13.05 -34.30
CA THR A 596 34.13 13.75 -34.59
C THR A 596 33.87 14.96 -35.50
N PRO A 597 34.43 16.16 -35.21
CA PRO A 597 34.22 17.32 -36.07
C PRO A 597 34.81 17.13 -37.47
N VAL A 598 34.11 17.68 -38.46
CA VAL A 598 34.55 17.78 -39.85
C VAL A 598 35.88 18.56 -39.93
N GLY A 599 36.91 17.95 -40.52
CA GLY A 599 38.24 18.57 -40.66
C GLY A 599 39.17 18.46 -39.44
N TYR A 600 38.73 17.86 -38.33
CA TYR A 600 39.60 17.57 -37.18
C TYR A 600 40.60 16.45 -37.52
N SER A 601 41.88 16.66 -37.29
CA SER A 601 42.91 15.62 -37.41
C SER A 601 43.83 15.66 -36.20
N GLY A 602 44.04 14.53 -35.55
CA GLY A 602 44.74 14.45 -34.27
C GLY A 602 44.04 13.49 -33.32
N SER A 603 44.40 13.49 -32.05
CA SER A 603 43.80 12.63 -31.03
C SER A 603 43.24 13.45 -29.87
N PHE A 604 42.15 12.99 -29.27
CA PHE A 604 41.62 13.55 -28.01
C PHE A 604 41.29 12.45 -27.01
N THR A 605 41.15 12.82 -25.74
CA THR A 605 40.94 11.89 -24.63
C THR A 605 39.72 12.31 -23.81
N VAL A 606 38.90 11.34 -23.40
CA VAL A 606 37.71 11.51 -22.55
C VAL A 606 37.88 10.67 -21.28
N GLY A 607 37.64 11.24 -20.10
CA GLY A 607 37.68 10.49 -18.84
C GLY A 607 36.31 9.92 -18.47
N TYR A 608 36.25 8.71 -17.94
CA TYR A 608 35.01 8.07 -17.47
C TYR A 608 35.18 7.36 -16.13
N GLN A 609 34.05 7.12 -15.47
CA GLN A 609 33.92 6.34 -14.25
C GLN A 609 32.61 5.54 -14.29
N VAL A 610 32.57 4.37 -13.66
CA VAL A 610 31.36 3.56 -13.49
C VAL A 610 31.42 2.79 -12.18
N SER A 611 30.28 2.54 -11.54
CA SER A 611 30.14 1.74 -10.32
C SER A 611 29.67 0.32 -10.63
N ASN A 612 29.78 -0.57 -9.65
CA ASN A 612 29.07 -1.86 -9.70
C ASN A 612 27.62 -1.72 -9.15
N ILE A 613 26.82 -2.78 -9.29
CA ILE A 613 25.41 -2.86 -8.81
C ILE A 613 25.20 -2.64 -7.31
N TYR A 614 26.29 -2.46 -6.55
CA TYR A 614 26.23 -2.15 -5.13
C TYR A 614 26.87 -0.79 -4.80
N GLY A 615 27.03 0.07 -5.80
CA GLY A 615 27.40 1.49 -5.63
C GLY A 615 28.88 1.79 -5.44
N ALA A 616 29.79 0.81 -5.56
CA ALA A 616 31.23 1.08 -5.46
C ALA A 616 31.79 1.59 -6.79
N ALA A 617 32.15 2.88 -6.83
CA ALA A 617 32.70 3.52 -8.02
C ALA A 617 34.14 3.08 -8.33
N GLY A 618 34.41 2.73 -9.59
CA GLY A 618 35.73 2.44 -10.15
C GLY A 618 36.73 3.58 -9.96
N GLY A 619 38.02 3.31 -10.21
CA GLY A 619 38.99 4.38 -10.48
C GLY A 619 38.63 5.14 -11.77
N TYR A 620 39.47 6.07 -12.19
CA TYR A 620 39.25 6.79 -13.46
C TYR A 620 40.01 6.10 -14.60
N ALA A 621 39.33 5.85 -15.72
CA ALA A 621 39.95 5.46 -16.98
C ALA A 621 39.68 6.51 -18.05
N SER A 622 40.41 6.39 -19.15
CA SER A 622 40.36 7.34 -20.23
C SER A 622 40.27 6.66 -21.58
N ILE A 623 39.44 7.22 -22.45
CA ILE A 623 39.23 6.80 -23.82
C ILE A 623 40.03 7.72 -24.71
N THR A 624 41.04 7.20 -25.40
CA THR A 624 41.79 7.95 -26.42
C THR A 624 41.23 7.68 -27.81
N ILE A 625 40.86 8.73 -28.54
CA ILE A 625 40.30 8.64 -29.88
C ILE A 625 41.27 9.28 -30.87
N ASN A 626 41.85 8.49 -31.77
CA ASN A 626 42.72 8.98 -32.85
C ASN A 626 41.89 9.25 -34.11
N VAL A 627 42.05 10.42 -34.74
CA VAL A 627 41.21 10.86 -35.87
C VAL A 627 42.06 11.10 -37.13
N SER A 628 41.80 10.32 -38.19
CA SER A 628 42.46 10.45 -39.51
C SER A 628 41.68 11.34 -40.52
N PRO A 629 42.35 12.03 -41.48
CA PRO A 629 41.70 12.88 -42.52
C PRO A 629 41.05 12.10 -43.68
N ASN A 630 40.05 12.66 -44.40
CA ASN A 630 39.40 12.03 -45.58
C ASN A 630 39.68 12.78 -46.86
N THR A 631 39.69 12.06 -47.99
CA THR A 631 39.71 12.65 -49.34
C THR A 631 38.85 11.92 -50.41
N VAL A 632 38.10 10.87 -50.08
CA VAL A 632 37.29 10.08 -51.05
C VAL A 632 35.87 10.64 -51.17
N ALA A 633 35.44 11.04 -52.38
CA ALA A 633 34.07 11.49 -52.65
C ALA A 633 33.07 10.46 -52.15
N VAL A 634 32.04 10.94 -51.47
CA VAL A 634 30.98 10.07 -50.96
C VAL A 634 29.68 10.56 -51.52
N ALA A 635 29.03 9.66 -52.27
CA ALA A 635 27.68 9.84 -52.72
C ALA A 635 26.75 9.36 -51.61
N GLY A 636 25.92 10.25 -51.09
CA GLY A 636 24.88 9.94 -50.13
C GLY A 636 23.80 9.05 -50.76
N ALA A 637 23.09 8.31 -49.92
CA ALA A 637 21.79 7.81 -50.33
C ALA A 637 20.80 8.97 -50.17
N ASP A 638 20.10 9.28 -51.24
CA ASP A 638 19.05 10.27 -51.25
C ASP A 638 17.72 9.58 -51.08
N ALA A 639 16.93 10.08 -50.15
CA ALA A 639 15.55 9.70 -50.06
C ALA A 639 14.73 10.96 -50.33
N TYR A 640 13.85 10.86 -51.33
CA TYR A 640 12.84 11.88 -51.53
C TYR A 640 11.48 11.24 -51.39
N GLN A 641 10.59 12.01 -50.80
CA GLN A 641 9.19 11.69 -50.81
C GLN A 641 8.55 12.63 -51.81
N ILE A 642 7.78 12.09 -52.75
CA ILE A 642 7.06 12.90 -53.72
C ILE A 642 5.62 12.41 -53.75
N ASP A 643 4.72 13.34 -53.97
CA ASP A 643 3.33 13.04 -54.21
C ASP A 643 3.11 12.29 -55.52
N VAL A 644 2.04 11.50 -55.59
CA VAL A 644 1.70 10.64 -56.73
C VAL A 644 1.51 11.42 -58.04
N ASP A 645 1.12 12.70 -57.96
CA ASP A 645 0.93 13.60 -59.12
C ASP A 645 2.01 14.70 -59.23
N GLY A 646 3.04 14.64 -58.40
CA GLY A 646 4.07 15.67 -58.30
C GLY A 646 5.13 15.62 -59.41
N VAL A 647 5.74 16.79 -59.71
CA VAL A 647 7.00 16.86 -60.46
C VAL A 647 8.05 17.46 -59.55
N ALA A 648 9.15 16.74 -59.32
CA ALA A 648 10.21 17.19 -58.43
C ALA A 648 11.54 17.41 -59.14
N ILE A 649 12.32 18.33 -58.60
CA ILE A 649 13.72 18.55 -58.94
C ILE A 649 14.55 18.29 -57.68
N PHE A 650 15.19 17.14 -57.65
CA PHE A 650 16.00 16.64 -56.56
C PHE A 650 17.42 17.16 -56.66
N ASP A 651 17.87 17.82 -55.59
CA ASP A 651 19.26 18.20 -55.43
C ASP A 651 19.98 17.15 -54.60
N VAL A 652 20.46 16.10 -55.28
CA VAL A 652 21.17 14.97 -54.65
C VAL A 652 22.56 15.36 -54.17
N LEU A 653 23.09 16.49 -54.63
CA LEU A 653 24.43 16.92 -54.22
C LEU A 653 24.47 17.39 -52.75
N ASN A 654 23.33 17.62 -52.10
CA ASN A 654 23.27 18.23 -50.77
C ASN A 654 23.82 17.34 -49.64
N ASN A 655 23.57 16.03 -49.71
CA ASN A 655 24.10 15.06 -48.75
C ASN A 655 25.41 14.42 -49.27
N ASP A 656 25.75 14.66 -50.53
CA ASP A 656 27.00 14.29 -51.12
C ASP A 656 28.14 15.12 -50.58
N ARG A 657 29.30 14.49 -50.51
CA ARG A 657 30.45 15.10 -49.90
C ARG A 657 31.64 14.99 -50.81
N LEU A 658 32.39 16.10 -50.88
CA LEU A 658 33.73 16.09 -51.48
C LEU A 658 34.56 14.95 -50.90
N ASN A 659 34.34 14.63 -49.61
CA ASN A 659 34.72 13.36 -49.02
C ASN A 659 33.92 13.02 -47.76
N LYS A 660 33.93 11.76 -47.27
CA LYS A 660 33.09 11.35 -46.11
C LYS A 660 33.27 12.20 -44.83
N PHE A 661 34.34 13.02 -44.68
CA PHE A 661 34.58 13.86 -43.49
C PHE A 661 34.40 15.36 -43.71
N LEU A 662 34.01 15.83 -44.90
CA LEU A 662 33.65 17.23 -45.16
C LEU A 662 32.15 17.31 -45.47
N SER A 663 31.42 18.21 -44.82
CA SER A 663 29.99 18.45 -45.12
C SER A 663 29.77 19.30 -46.37
N SER A 664 30.84 19.82 -46.98
CA SER A 664 30.76 20.65 -48.18
C SER A 664 30.68 19.79 -49.45
N ASN A 665 29.69 20.10 -50.28
CA ASN A 665 29.53 19.60 -51.63
C ASN A 665 30.11 20.57 -52.69
N MET A 666 30.75 21.67 -52.27
CA MET A 666 31.27 22.67 -53.21
C MET A 666 32.32 22.04 -54.13
N GLY A 667 32.04 22.02 -55.44
CA GLY A 667 32.88 21.39 -56.46
C GLY A 667 32.46 19.95 -56.81
N MET A 668 31.42 19.41 -56.18
CA MET A 668 30.76 18.17 -56.60
C MET A 668 29.87 18.43 -57.83
N SER A 669 29.72 17.42 -58.69
CA SER A 669 28.79 17.47 -59.82
C SER A 669 28.24 16.09 -60.17
N ILE A 670 26.98 16.05 -60.63
CA ILE A 670 26.32 14.83 -61.12
C ILE A 670 26.81 14.54 -62.54
N THR A 671 27.28 13.32 -62.77
CA THR A 671 27.84 12.86 -64.05
C THR A 671 26.88 11.95 -64.81
N SER A 672 26.04 11.17 -64.12
CA SER A 672 25.00 10.34 -64.74
C SER A 672 23.89 9.97 -63.76
N VAL A 673 22.71 9.63 -64.30
CA VAL A 673 21.54 9.11 -63.57
C VAL A 673 21.01 7.86 -64.27
N GLY A 674 20.56 6.88 -63.48
CA GLY A 674 19.97 5.64 -63.94
C GLY A 674 18.51 5.79 -64.40
N THR A 675 17.91 4.67 -64.79
CA THR A 675 16.51 4.59 -65.23
C THR A 675 15.60 4.08 -64.12
N SER A 676 14.35 4.56 -64.08
CA SER A 676 13.31 4.04 -63.19
C SER A 676 12.92 2.61 -63.54
N SER A 677 12.72 1.77 -62.52
CA SER A 677 12.21 0.40 -62.70
C SER A 677 10.68 0.33 -62.80
N VAL A 678 9.99 1.39 -62.36
CA VAL A 678 8.53 1.49 -62.33
C VAL A 678 7.96 2.43 -63.39
N GLY A 679 8.82 2.96 -64.28
CA GLY A 679 8.42 3.74 -65.45
C GLY A 679 8.35 5.25 -65.22
N ALA A 680 8.90 5.77 -64.12
CA ALA A 680 9.05 7.21 -63.89
C ALA A 680 10.02 7.84 -64.91
N ALA A 681 9.78 9.10 -65.28
CA ALA A 681 10.67 9.85 -66.17
C ALA A 681 11.75 10.57 -65.36
N ILE A 682 13.03 10.24 -65.60
CA ILE A 682 14.18 10.75 -64.85
C ILE A 682 15.18 11.41 -65.80
N ALA A 683 15.64 12.62 -65.48
CA ALA A 683 16.65 13.32 -66.25
C ALA A 683 17.52 14.23 -65.38
N ILE A 684 18.77 14.48 -65.79
CA ILE A 684 19.56 15.57 -65.20
C ILE A 684 19.14 16.88 -65.86
N GLN A 685 18.65 17.83 -65.06
CA GLN A 685 18.27 19.18 -65.48
C GLN A 685 18.96 20.20 -64.58
N ASP A 686 19.74 21.12 -65.18
CA ASP A 686 20.43 22.21 -64.48
C ASP A 686 21.29 21.76 -63.28
N GLY A 687 21.95 20.61 -63.41
CA GLY A 687 22.82 20.04 -62.37
C GLY A 687 22.08 19.29 -61.25
N LYS A 688 20.75 19.14 -61.36
CA LYS A 688 19.87 18.42 -60.43
C LYS A 688 19.14 17.28 -61.14
N ILE A 689 18.46 16.40 -60.41
CA ILE A 689 17.68 15.29 -60.98
C ILE A 689 16.20 15.68 -61.04
N ARG A 690 15.63 15.79 -62.25
CA ARG A 690 14.19 15.92 -62.46
C ARG A 690 13.55 14.53 -62.43
N TYR A 691 12.49 14.36 -61.64
CA TYR A 691 11.72 13.12 -61.49
C TYR A 691 10.23 13.38 -61.68
N ILE A 692 9.57 12.54 -62.49
CA ILE A 692 8.12 12.53 -62.70
C ILE A 692 7.63 11.09 -62.48
N PRO A 693 6.80 10.81 -61.46
CA PRO A 693 6.25 9.47 -61.21
C PRO A 693 5.51 8.91 -62.44
N ALA A 694 5.47 7.58 -62.55
CA ALA A 694 4.59 6.94 -63.52
C ALA A 694 3.13 7.21 -63.13
N ALA A 695 2.27 7.51 -64.12
CA ALA A 695 0.86 7.82 -63.84
C ALA A 695 0.18 6.68 -63.06
N GLY A 696 -0.39 7.01 -61.89
CA GLY A 696 -1.09 6.06 -61.00
C GLY A 696 -0.18 5.16 -60.15
N PHE A 697 1.12 5.42 -60.07
CA PHE A 697 2.05 4.65 -59.24
C PHE A 697 2.16 5.25 -57.83
N SER A 698 1.85 4.46 -56.80
CA SER A 698 2.23 4.71 -55.41
C SER A 698 3.13 3.58 -54.91
N GLY A 699 4.10 3.92 -54.06
CA GLY A 699 5.13 3.01 -53.57
C GLY A 699 6.54 3.53 -53.82
N LEU A 700 7.53 2.69 -53.54
CA LEU A 700 8.94 3.05 -53.62
C LEU A 700 9.49 2.82 -55.04
N ASP A 701 10.04 3.87 -55.66
CA ASP A 701 10.95 3.75 -56.80
C ASP A 701 12.40 3.91 -56.32
N THR A 702 13.34 3.28 -57.01
CA THR A 702 14.76 3.39 -56.66
C THR A 702 15.61 3.38 -57.92
N PHE A 703 16.53 4.33 -58.01
CA PHE A 703 17.49 4.43 -59.11
C PHE A 703 18.84 4.96 -58.60
N ILE A 704 19.90 4.74 -59.37
CA ILE A 704 21.26 5.15 -58.99
C ILE A 704 21.67 6.44 -59.71
N TYR A 705 22.57 7.21 -59.11
CA TYR A 705 23.24 8.34 -59.75
C TYR A 705 24.73 8.33 -59.44
N THR A 706 25.54 9.05 -60.21
CA THR A 706 27.00 9.09 -60.05
C THR A 706 27.49 10.52 -59.94
N VAL A 707 28.34 10.80 -58.95
CA VAL A 707 28.92 12.12 -58.67
C VAL A 707 30.43 12.10 -58.63
N THR A 708 31.04 13.26 -58.85
CA THR A 708 32.49 13.45 -58.81
C THR A 708 32.90 14.73 -58.11
N ASN A 709 34.01 14.66 -57.36
CA ASN A 709 34.73 15.81 -56.80
C ASN A 709 35.89 16.29 -57.70
N GLY A 710 36.00 15.78 -58.92
CA GLY A 710 37.10 16.05 -59.86
C GLY A 710 38.34 15.17 -59.69
N THR A 711 38.49 14.44 -58.57
CA THR A 711 39.62 13.51 -58.33
C THR A 711 39.20 12.06 -58.08
N SER A 712 37.95 11.84 -57.67
CA SER A 712 37.32 10.55 -57.41
C SER A 712 35.83 10.59 -57.81
N VAL A 713 35.23 9.41 -57.99
CA VAL A 713 33.81 9.24 -58.32
C VAL A 713 33.14 8.36 -57.27
N ALA A 714 31.86 8.59 -57.03
CA ALA A 714 31.03 7.79 -56.14
C ALA A 714 29.62 7.63 -56.71
N THR A 715 28.98 6.50 -56.40
CA THR A 715 27.61 6.20 -56.83
C THR A 715 26.66 6.25 -55.64
N GLY A 716 25.63 7.09 -55.76
CA GLY A 716 24.56 7.22 -54.77
C GLY A 716 23.30 6.53 -55.24
N THR A 717 22.40 6.26 -54.31
CA THR A 717 21.08 5.69 -54.61
C THR A 717 20.04 6.73 -54.28
N VAL A 718 19.13 7.00 -55.21
CA VAL A 718 17.92 7.78 -54.95
C VAL A 718 16.76 6.80 -54.74
N SER A 719 16.20 6.84 -53.55
CA SER A 719 14.95 6.18 -53.18
C SER A 719 13.85 7.22 -53.21
N VAL A 720 12.88 7.07 -54.11
CA VAL A 720 11.72 7.97 -54.19
C VAL A 720 10.51 7.24 -53.65
N SER A 721 10.11 7.59 -52.44
CA SER A 721 8.86 7.11 -51.86
C SER A 721 7.74 7.94 -52.47
N VAL A 722 7.06 7.38 -53.47
CA VAL A 722 5.89 8.00 -54.07
C VAL A 722 4.71 7.69 -53.17
N VAL A 723 4.33 8.65 -52.35
CA VAL A 723 3.29 8.47 -51.34
C VAL A 723 2.39 9.67 -51.32
N ASP A 724 1.23 9.48 -50.73
CA ASP A 724 0.37 10.57 -50.33
C ASP A 724 1.04 11.33 -49.16
N ILE A 725 1.58 12.52 -49.40
CA ILE A 725 2.30 13.31 -48.37
C ILE A 725 1.31 14.12 -47.54
N GLN A 726 1.44 14.01 -46.20
CA GLN A 726 0.70 14.68 -45.12
C GLN A 726 1.11 16.15 -44.90
N ASP A 727 0.14 17.05 -44.89
CA ASP A 727 0.27 18.52 -44.97
C ASP A 727 -0.14 19.27 -43.70
N PHE A 728 -0.97 18.65 -42.86
CA PHE A 728 -1.43 19.22 -41.58
C PHE A 728 -1.07 18.33 -40.39
N GLY A 729 -0.91 18.89 -39.20
CA GLY A 729 -0.79 18.20 -37.92
C GLY A 729 -1.78 18.76 -36.90
N VAL A 730 -2.11 17.97 -35.89
CA VAL A 730 -3.08 18.34 -34.84
C VAL A 730 -2.44 18.13 -33.47
N THR A 731 -2.60 19.10 -32.57
CA THR A 731 -2.21 18.98 -31.16
C THR A 731 -3.39 19.30 -30.25
N VAL A 732 -3.37 18.73 -29.04
CA VAL A 732 -4.42 18.89 -28.03
C VAL A 732 -3.79 19.31 -26.71
N SER A 733 -4.28 20.40 -26.11
CA SER A 733 -3.76 20.93 -24.84
C SER A 733 -4.83 21.65 -24.04
N ARG A 734 -4.77 21.61 -22.70
CA ARG A 734 -5.67 22.39 -21.84
C ARG A 734 -5.49 23.90 -22.02
N GLU A 735 -4.24 24.33 -22.13
CA GLU A 735 -3.89 25.73 -22.38
C GLU A 735 -3.49 25.96 -23.84
N PRO A 736 -3.86 27.11 -24.43
CA PRO A 736 -3.51 27.42 -25.82
C PRO A 736 -2.01 27.72 -25.94
N THR A 737 -1.41 27.37 -27.08
CA THR A 737 0.01 27.68 -27.30
C THR A 737 0.23 29.19 -27.39
N GLU A 738 1.26 29.69 -26.71
CA GLU A 738 1.65 31.08 -26.82
C GLU A 738 2.35 31.38 -28.14
N ALA A 739 2.25 32.64 -28.59
CA ALA A 739 2.79 33.05 -29.87
C ALA A 739 4.32 33.03 -29.86
N GLY A 740 4.92 32.06 -30.56
CA GLY A 740 6.37 31.91 -30.73
C GLY A 740 6.96 30.67 -30.08
N ASP A 741 6.14 29.92 -29.34
CA ASP A 741 6.55 28.66 -28.74
C ASP A 741 6.71 27.54 -29.79
N PRO A 742 7.61 26.57 -29.54
CA PRO A 742 7.64 25.34 -30.32
C PRO A 742 6.29 24.61 -30.18
N PRO A 743 5.87 23.81 -31.17
CA PRO A 743 4.59 23.12 -31.10
C PRO A 743 4.54 22.26 -29.83
N PRO A 744 3.50 22.43 -28.98
CA PRO A 744 3.43 21.73 -27.71
C PRO A 744 3.30 20.23 -27.92
N ILE A 745 3.77 19.46 -26.94
CA ILE A 745 3.45 18.04 -26.84
C ILE A 745 1.99 17.98 -26.41
N SER A 746 1.18 17.16 -27.09
CA SER A 746 -0.22 17.01 -26.69
C SER A 746 -0.32 16.42 -25.30
N ASP A 747 -1.29 16.89 -24.53
CA ASP A 747 -1.54 16.33 -23.20
C ASP A 747 -1.78 14.82 -23.32
N PRO A 748 -1.10 13.98 -22.52
CA PRO A 748 -1.24 12.54 -22.62
C PRO A 748 -2.65 12.08 -22.21
N TYR A 749 -3.27 12.82 -21.29
CA TYR A 749 -4.59 12.55 -20.76
C TYR A 749 -5.41 13.84 -20.65
N LEU A 750 -6.68 13.74 -21.01
CA LEU A 750 -7.74 14.70 -20.71
C LEU A 750 -8.80 13.99 -19.89
N ASN A 751 -9.41 14.65 -18.92
CA ASN A 751 -10.68 14.18 -18.37
C ASN A 751 -11.84 14.74 -19.22
N GLU A 752 -13.03 14.14 -19.09
CA GLU A 752 -14.21 14.53 -19.86
C GLU A 752 -14.80 15.92 -19.50
N TRP A 753 -14.35 16.54 -18.40
CA TRP A 753 -14.76 17.89 -17.99
C TRP A 753 -13.72 18.96 -18.33
N ASP A 754 -12.55 18.56 -18.85
CA ASP A 754 -11.50 19.48 -19.27
C ASP A 754 -11.96 20.25 -20.50
N ALA A 755 -11.91 21.58 -20.43
CA ALA A 755 -11.91 22.39 -21.63
C ALA A 755 -10.49 22.37 -22.25
N PHE A 756 -10.39 22.13 -23.56
CA PHE A 756 -9.10 21.98 -24.24
C PHE A 756 -9.10 22.65 -25.62
N TRP A 757 -7.91 22.95 -26.11
CA TRP A 757 -7.67 23.49 -27.43
C TRP A 757 -7.24 22.38 -28.39
N VAL A 758 -7.90 22.31 -29.53
CA VAL A 758 -7.40 21.60 -30.71
C VAL A 758 -6.72 22.60 -31.60
N GLU A 759 -5.43 22.43 -31.78
CA GLU A 759 -4.60 23.31 -32.60
C GLU A 759 -4.17 22.59 -33.87
N VAL A 760 -4.46 23.20 -35.03
CA VAL A 760 -4.09 22.65 -36.32
C VAL A 760 -2.92 23.41 -36.91
N TRP A 761 -1.89 22.66 -37.22
CA TRP A 761 -0.61 23.15 -37.70
C TRP A 761 -0.43 22.80 -39.16
N VAL A 762 0.08 23.74 -39.96
CA VAL A 762 0.50 23.45 -41.33
C VAL A 762 1.94 22.97 -41.31
N ASN A 763 2.19 21.78 -41.84
CA ASN A 763 3.52 21.24 -42.06
C ASN A 763 4.03 21.78 -43.39
N SER A 764 5.02 22.68 -43.35
CA SER A 764 5.53 23.37 -44.54
C SER A 764 6.45 22.51 -45.43
N ASP A 765 6.55 21.20 -45.15
CA ASP A 765 7.47 20.27 -45.80
C ASP A 765 7.21 20.13 -47.31
N ARG A 766 5.96 20.25 -47.79
CA ARG A 766 5.62 20.24 -49.23
C ARG A 766 5.84 21.57 -49.95
N ILE A 767 5.78 22.70 -49.26
CA ILE A 767 5.62 24.04 -49.88
C ILE A 767 6.89 24.89 -49.92
N SER A 768 8.03 24.35 -49.47
CA SER A 768 9.38 24.90 -49.68
C SER A 768 9.55 26.35 -49.18
N THR A 769 10.70 26.97 -49.43
CA THR A 769 11.15 28.27 -48.88
C THR A 769 10.23 29.48 -49.18
N GLN A 770 9.09 29.28 -49.82
CA GLN A 770 8.15 30.31 -50.24
C GLN A 770 7.01 30.56 -49.24
N GLY A 771 6.78 29.67 -48.27
CA GLY A 771 5.77 29.80 -47.23
C GLY A 771 4.32 29.58 -47.71
N VAL A 772 3.41 29.47 -46.74
CA VAL A 772 1.97 29.26 -46.96
C VAL A 772 1.31 30.57 -47.40
N SER A 773 0.45 30.52 -48.42
CA SER A 773 -0.40 31.66 -48.82
C SER A 773 -1.87 31.46 -48.48
N ALA A 774 -2.37 30.22 -48.55
CA ALA A 774 -3.73 29.87 -48.13
C ALA A 774 -3.83 28.41 -47.71
N ALA A 775 -4.78 28.09 -46.85
CA ALA A 775 -5.12 26.74 -46.43
C ALA A 775 -6.63 26.63 -46.17
N ALA A 776 -7.20 25.46 -46.44
CA ALA A 776 -8.60 25.14 -46.24
C ALA A 776 -8.74 23.73 -45.68
N LEU A 777 -9.70 23.47 -44.79
CA LEU A 777 -10.07 22.13 -44.34
C LEU A 777 -11.49 22.14 -43.72
N ASN A 778 -12.07 20.95 -43.56
CA ASN A 778 -13.28 20.70 -42.77
C ASN A 778 -12.96 19.75 -41.61
N MET A 779 -13.55 19.95 -40.44
CA MET A 779 -13.34 19.09 -39.27
C MET A 779 -14.62 18.35 -38.90
N HIS A 780 -14.47 17.16 -38.33
CA HIS A 780 -15.54 16.36 -37.77
C HIS A 780 -15.21 16.00 -36.32
N PHE A 781 -16.19 16.02 -35.45
CA PHE A 781 -16.09 15.61 -34.06
C PHE A 781 -17.30 14.78 -33.66
N VAL A 782 -17.19 13.96 -32.62
CA VAL A 782 -18.33 13.22 -32.06
C VAL A 782 -19.17 14.19 -31.24
N PRO A 783 -20.40 14.52 -31.69
CA PRO A 783 -21.26 15.45 -30.95
C PRO A 783 -21.74 14.80 -29.65
N GLY A 784 -21.92 15.62 -28.60
CA GLY A 784 -22.46 15.18 -27.31
C GLY A 784 -21.45 14.66 -26.30
N LEU A 785 -20.13 14.74 -26.57
CA LEU A 785 -19.09 14.63 -25.55
C LEU A 785 -18.43 15.99 -25.29
N PHE A 786 -17.92 16.65 -26.34
CA PHE A 786 -17.45 18.03 -26.29
C PHE A 786 -18.04 18.86 -27.45
N ASP A 787 -18.34 20.13 -27.17
CA ASP A 787 -18.83 21.11 -28.12
C ASP A 787 -17.76 22.17 -28.41
N PRO A 788 -17.46 22.47 -29.69
CA PRO A 788 -16.55 23.54 -30.04
C PRO A 788 -17.23 24.90 -29.84
N THR A 789 -16.55 25.82 -29.15
CA THR A 789 -17.14 27.12 -28.76
C THR A 789 -16.47 28.33 -29.39
N THR A 790 -15.14 28.30 -29.53
CA THR A 790 -14.39 29.38 -30.19
C THR A 790 -13.45 28.82 -31.25
N ILE A 791 -13.28 29.57 -32.35
CA ILE A 791 -12.36 29.24 -33.44
C ILE A 791 -11.55 30.49 -33.73
N GLU A 792 -10.23 30.39 -33.60
CA GLU A 792 -9.31 31.49 -33.81
C GLU A 792 -8.31 31.15 -34.93
N PRO A 793 -7.98 32.11 -35.82
CA PRO A 793 -6.91 31.91 -36.78
C PRO A 793 -5.56 32.02 -36.05
N GLY A 794 -4.60 31.19 -36.45
CA GLY A 794 -3.25 31.28 -35.92
C GLY A 794 -2.53 32.57 -36.32
N ALA A 795 -1.47 32.91 -35.59
CA ALA A 795 -0.72 34.13 -35.80
C ALA A 795 -0.19 34.22 -37.24
N GLY A 796 -0.65 35.24 -37.98
CA GLY A 796 -0.28 35.45 -39.37
C GLY A 796 -1.32 34.96 -40.39
N PHE A 797 -2.41 34.30 -39.97
CA PHE A 797 -3.54 33.96 -40.84
C PHE A 797 -4.76 34.83 -40.57
N GLN A 798 -5.64 34.94 -41.57
CA GLN A 798 -6.98 35.51 -41.42
C GLN A 798 -7.99 34.62 -42.16
N PHE A 799 -9.16 34.38 -41.57
CA PHE A 799 -10.20 33.62 -42.25
C PHE A 799 -10.84 34.42 -43.39
N THR A 800 -11.05 33.79 -44.54
CA THR A 800 -11.72 34.43 -45.69
C THR A 800 -13.24 34.55 -45.50
N SER A 801 -13.79 33.69 -44.64
CA SER A 801 -15.19 33.64 -44.23
C SER A 801 -15.24 33.09 -42.80
N THR A 802 -16.23 33.49 -42.01
CA THR A 802 -16.44 32.93 -40.67
C THR A 802 -16.69 31.41 -40.78
N PRO A 803 -15.87 30.56 -40.12
CA PRO A 803 -16.12 29.13 -40.06
C PRO A 803 -17.48 28.83 -39.44
N ALA A 804 -18.17 27.79 -39.95
CA ALA A 804 -19.49 27.41 -39.48
C ALA A 804 -19.41 26.11 -38.67
N ILE A 805 -19.89 26.15 -37.42
CA ILE A 805 -20.02 25.00 -36.52
C ILE A 805 -21.44 24.43 -36.66
N ASN A 806 -21.54 23.14 -36.94
CA ASN A 806 -22.79 22.38 -36.91
C ASN A 806 -22.73 21.33 -35.80
N GLY A 807 -23.16 21.71 -34.59
CA GLY A 807 -23.14 20.85 -33.40
C GLY A 807 -24.06 19.63 -33.47
N GLU A 808 -25.09 19.63 -34.34
CA GLU A 808 -25.98 18.46 -34.48
C GLU A 808 -25.34 17.34 -35.30
N THR A 809 -24.53 17.69 -36.31
CA THR A 809 -23.87 16.70 -37.18
C THR A 809 -22.40 16.47 -36.79
N GLY A 810 -21.87 17.26 -35.88
CA GLY A 810 -20.47 17.19 -35.46
C GLY A 810 -19.50 17.73 -36.51
N GLU A 811 -19.88 18.74 -37.30
CA GLU A 811 -19.05 19.24 -38.42
C GLU A 811 -18.64 20.71 -38.22
N ILE A 812 -17.39 21.04 -38.51
CA ILE A 812 -16.90 22.42 -38.67
C ILE A 812 -16.50 22.61 -40.13
N THR A 813 -17.20 23.50 -40.84
CA THR A 813 -16.99 23.72 -42.27
C THR A 813 -16.49 25.13 -42.56
N GLY A 814 -15.76 25.27 -43.67
CA GLY A 814 -15.35 26.58 -44.18
C GLY A 814 -14.20 27.24 -43.42
N LEU A 815 -13.34 26.44 -42.77
CA LEU A 815 -12.05 26.86 -42.20
C LEU A 815 -11.05 27.19 -43.33
N ASN A 816 -11.31 28.30 -44.01
CA ASN A 816 -10.51 28.83 -45.11
C ASN A 816 -9.69 30.01 -44.59
N ALA A 817 -8.37 29.88 -44.52
CA ALA A 817 -7.49 30.93 -44.03
C ALA A 817 -6.48 31.35 -45.11
N VAL A 818 -6.21 32.66 -45.18
CA VAL A 818 -5.17 33.24 -46.04
C VAL A 818 -4.09 33.89 -45.20
N ALA A 819 -2.84 33.78 -45.64
CA ALA A 819 -1.71 34.39 -44.94
C ALA A 819 -1.79 35.92 -45.04
N THR A 820 -1.49 36.60 -43.94
CA THR A 820 -1.45 38.07 -43.82
C THR A 820 -0.10 38.65 -44.24
N THR A 821 0.93 37.81 -44.32
CA THR A 821 2.29 38.16 -44.74
C THR A 821 2.81 37.15 -45.76
N THR A 822 3.65 37.62 -46.69
CA THR A 822 4.29 36.77 -47.69
C THR A 822 5.40 35.94 -47.05
N GLY A 823 5.44 34.63 -47.31
CA GLY A 823 6.49 33.75 -46.78
C GLY A 823 6.22 33.18 -45.39
N LEU A 824 4.97 33.27 -44.89
CA LEU A 824 4.59 32.75 -43.58
C LEU A 824 4.91 31.24 -43.47
N GLY A 825 5.64 30.85 -42.43
CA GLY A 825 5.99 29.45 -42.19
C GLY A 825 7.03 28.88 -43.16
N SER A 826 7.83 29.72 -43.82
CA SER A 826 8.94 29.25 -44.67
C SER A 826 9.95 28.43 -43.84
N GLY A 827 9.91 27.11 -43.99
CA GLY A 827 10.79 26.17 -43.28
C GLY A 827 10.46 25.93 -41.81
N GLN A 828 9.30 26.39 -41.33
CA GLN A 828 8.81 26.16 -39.97
C GLN A 828 7.31 25.83 -39.99
N ARG A 829 6.84 25.05 -39.02
CA ARG A 829 5.40 24.83 -38.83
C ARG A 829 4.73 26.12 -38.40
N VAL A 830 3.49 26.33 -38.81
CA VAL A 830 2.69 27.50 -38.42
C VAL A 830 1.31 27.07 -37.99
N LEU A 831 0.81 27.68 -36.91
CA LEU A 831 -0.55 27.48 -36.43
C LEU A 831 -1.51 28.03 -37.49
N LEU A 832 -2.37 27.18 -38.03
CA LEU A 832 -3.42 27.58 -38.96
C LEU A 832 -4.60 28.15 -38.21
N ALA A 833 -5.10 27.38 -37.24
CA ALA A 833 -6.25 27.70 -36.44
C ALA A 833 -6.20 26.91 -35.12
N ARG A 834 -6.85 27.45 -34.10
CA ARG A 834 -7.12 26.74 -32.85
C ARG A 834 -8.60 26.81 -32.52
N ILE A 835 -9.10 25.73 -31.95
CA ILE A 835 -10.52 25.54 -31.64
C ILE A 835 -10.61 25.17 -30.17
N ARG A 836 -11.39 25.92 -29.38
CA ARG A 836 -11.69 25.55 -28.00
C ARG A 836 -12.86 24.57 -28.01
N PHE A 837 -12.63 23.40 -27.44
CA PHE A 837 -13.66 22.43 -27.10
C PHE A 837 -13.99 22.59 -25.62
N GLN A 838 -15.28 22.63 -25.32
CA GLN A 838 -15.80 22.58 -23.96
C GLN A 838 -16.63 21.33 -23.79
N PRO A 839 -16.70 20.75 -22.57
CA PRO A 839 -17.59 19.63 -22.29
C PRO A 839 -19.02 19.95 -22.71
N SER A 840 -19.66 19.01 -23.39
CA SER A 840 -21.06 19.15 -23.78
C SER A 840 -21.98 18.81 -22.60
N ALA A 841 -23.25 19.23 -22.70
CA ALA A 841 -24.28 18.88 -21.73
C ALA A 841 -24.84 17.44 -21.89
N GLY A 842 -24.17 16.56 -22.65
CA GLY A 842 -24.57 15.17 -22.91
C GLY A 842 -24.26 14.19 -21.76
N GLY A 843 -24.49 12.88 -21.93
CA GLY A 843 -24.04 11.87 -20.97
C GLY A 843 -22.54 11.64 -21.15
N GLY A 844 -21.79 11.69 -20.06
CA GLY A 844 -20.33 11.64 -20.06
C GLY A 844 -19.77 10.27 -20.47
N LEU A 845 -18.49 10.08 -20.16
CA LEU A 845 -17.90 8.75 -20.11
C LEU A 845 -18.26 8.12 -18.77
N SER A 846 -18.76 6.88 -18.80
CA SER A 846 -19.01 6.15 -17.57
C SER A 846 -17.74 6.01 -16.72
N VAL A 847 -17.86 6.19 -15.41
CA VAL A 847 -16.77 6.03 -14.43
C VAL A 847 -16.08 4.65 -14.46
N GLU A 848 -16.78 3.62 -14.94
CA GLU A 848 -16.23 2.26 -15.12
C GLU A 848 -15.49 2.09 -16.46
N SER A 849 -15.48 3.12 -17.33
CA SER A 849 -14.86 3.06 -18.65
C SER A 849 -13.36 3.30 -18.58
N ASP A 850 -12.59 2.50 -19.33
CA ASP A 850 -11.17 2.73 -19.56
C ASP A 850 -10.87 4.03 -20.34
N GLY A 851 -11.83 4.93 -20.58
CA GLY A 851 -11.70 6.10 -21.47
C GLY A 851 -11.66 5.80 -22.98
N ILE A 852 -11.56 6.85 -23.82
CA ILE A 852 -11.50 6.74 -25.29
C ILE A 852 -10.24 7.41 -25.87
N PRO A 853 -9.67 6.90 -26.98
CA PRO A 853 -8.60 7.59 -27.69
C PRO A 853 -9.13 8.79 -28.47
N PHE A 854 -8.33 9.85 -28.61
CA PHE A 854 -8.73 11.11 -29.26
C PHE A 854 -9.13 10.96 -30.74
N ASP A 855 -8.55 9.99 -31.46
CA ASP A 855 -8.90 9.69 -32.86
C ASP A 855 -10.27 9.04 -33.06
N ALA A 856 -10.89 8.53 -31.98
CA ALA A 856 -12.29 8.13 -31.97
C ALA A 856 -13.24 9.33 -31.82
N PHE A 857 -12.76 10.45 -31.26
CA PHE A 857 -13.53 11.66 -31.01
C PHE A 857 -13.45 12.67 -32.16
N PHE A 858 -12.29 12.84 -32.81
CA PHE A 858 -12.04 13.92 -33.77
C PHE A 858 -11.49 13.40 -35.10
N SER A 859 -11.80 14.07 -36.21
CA SER A 859 -11.17 13.82 -37.52
C SER A 859 -11.24 15.06 -38.43
N VAL A 860 -10.51 15.04 -39.54
CA VAL A 860 -10.41 16.17 -40.46
C VAL A 860 -10.50 15.67 -41.91
N SER A 861 -11.06 16.49 -42.81
CA SER A 861 -11.38 16.16 -44.20
C SER A 861 -11.25 17.38 -45.11
N ASP A 862 -11.29 17.17 -46.43
CA ASP A 862 -11.24 18.22 -47.47
C ASP A 862 -10.09 19.22 -47.28
N ALA A 863 -8.95 18.75 -46.77
CA ALA A 863 -7.78 19.57 -46.54
C ALA A 863 -7.17 20.00 -47.88
N GLN A 864 -6.85 21.28 -48.00
CA GLN A 864 -6.20 21.89 -49.15
C GLN A 864 -5.18 22.94 -48.70
N LEU A 865 -4.12 23.10 -49.48
CA LEU A 865 -2.99 23.98 -49.15
C LEU A 865 -2.46 24.70 -50.39
N GLN A 866 -1.99 25.93 -50.23
CA GLN A 866 -1.41 26.75 -51.30
C GLN A 866 -0.13 27.44 -50.83
N ALA A 867 0.93 27.32 -51.64
CA ALA A 867 2.16 28.08 -51.49
C ALA A 867 2.08 29.44 -52.22
N ALA A 868 2.90 30.41 -51.83
CA ALA A 868 2.98 31.69 -52.51
C ALA A 868 3.11 31.54 -54.04
N ASP A 869 2.22 32.23 -54.79
CA ASP A 869 2.15 32.24 -56.26
C ASP A 869 1.86 30.87 -56.95
N THR A 870 1.30 29.89 -56.24
CA THR A 870 0.91 28.56 -56.79
C THR A 870 -0.62 28.34 -56.81
N ALA A 871 -1.10 27.22 -57.38
CA ALA A 871 -2.52 26.84 -57.30
C ALA A 871 -2.81 26.08 -55.99
N MET A 872 -4.06 26.10 -55.51
CA MET A 872 -4.49 25.26 -54.38
C MET A 872 -4.29 23.78 -54.75
N LEU A 873 -3.74 23.00 -53.82
CA LEU A 873 -3.53 21.56 -53.94
C LEU A 873 -4.32 20.84 -52.83
N ASP A 874 -4.81 19.63 -53.13
CA ASP A 874 -5.35 18.75 -52.11
C ASP A 874 -4.22 18.33 -51.16
N ALA A 875 -4.55 18.28 -49.88
CA ALA A 875 -3.60 18.20 -48.79
C ALA A 875 -4.01 17.09 -47.80
N GLN A 876 -3.03 16.38 -47.26
CA GLN A 876 -3.28 15.23 -46.39
C GLN A 876 -3.05 15.61 -44.90
N ILE A 877 -3.45 14.80 -43.93
CA ILE A 877 -3.39 15.15 -42.48
C ILE A 877 -2.71 14.06 -41.67
N THR A 878 -1.72 14.45 -40.85
CA THR A 878 -0.97 13.58 -39.93
C THR A 878 -1.92 12.78 -39.02
N ALA A 879 -1.49 11.60 -38.56
CA ALA A 879 -2.17 10.87 -37.50
C ALA A 879 -2.44 11.78 -36.29
N LEU A 880 -3.63 11.67 -35.72
CA LEU A 880 -4.09 12.47 -34.58
C LEU A 880 -3.31 12.13 -33.30
N PRO A 881 -3.31 13.01 -32.27
CA PRO A 881 -2.66 12.75 -30.99
C PRO A 881 -3.10 11.43 -30.35
N THR A 882 -2.17 10.79 -29.62
CA THR A 882 -2.47 9.60 -28.80
C THR A 882 -3.10 9.93 -27.45
N THR A 883 -3.56 11.17 -27.28
CA THR A 883 -4.26 11.65 -26.10
C THR A 883 -5.44 10.74 -25.78
N LYS A 884 -5.58 10.38 -24.50
CA LYS A 884 -6.68 9.56 -24.01
C LYS A 884 -7.62 10.42 -23.18
N ILE A 885 -8.92 10.35 -23.47
CA ILE A 885 -9.98 11.06 -22.75
C ILE A 885 -10.53 10.08 -21.70
N LEU A 886 -10.47 10.45 -20.42
CA LEU A 886 -10.83 9.64 -19.26
C LEU A 886 -12.12 10.17 -18.61
N PRO A 887 -12.90 9.31 -17.93
CA PRO A 887 -14.03 9.75 -17.12
C PRO A 887 -13.57 10.53 -15.89
N VAL A 888 -14.46 11.34 -15.30
CA VAL A 888 -14.25 11.94 -13.97
C VAL A 888 -14.73 10.95 -12.91
N THR A 889 -13.80 10.25 -12.26
CA THR A 889 -14.14 9.14 -11.35
C THR A 889 -14.91 9.57 -10.10
N TYR A 890 -14.84 10.85 -9.73
CA TYR A 890 -15.55 11.42 -8.58
C TYR A 890 -17.05 11.66 -8.85
N ASP A 891 -17.48 11.72 -10.10
CA ASP A 891 -18.91 11.75 -10.50
C ASP A 891 -19.41 10.32 -10.67
N LEU A 892 -19.58 9.62 -9.54
CA LEU A 892 -19.91 8.19 -9.49
C LEU A 892 -21.22 7.84 -10.21
N ASN A 893 -22.12 8.82 -10.34
CA ASN A 893 -23.42 8.63 -10.97
C ASN A 893 -23.50 9.10 -12.44
N ASP A 894 -22.43 9.74 -12.94
CA ASP A 894 -22.27 10.26 -14.30
C ASP A 894 -23.41 11.24 -14.68
N ASP A 895 -23.85 12.10 -13.74
CA ASP A 895 -24.83 13.16 -13.99
C ASP A 895 -24.20 14.54 -14.27
N GLY A 896 -22.87 14.62 -14.31
CA GLY A 896 -22.12 15.82 -14.60
C GLY A 896 -21.93 16.74 -13.40
N GLN A 897 -22.17 16.25 -12.18
CA GLN A 897 -21.96 16.97 -10.93
C GLN A 897 -21.37 16.03 -9.89
N VAL A 898 -20.34 16.47 -9.17
CA VAL A 898 -19.91 15.79 -7.95
C VAL A 898 -20.72 16.37 -6.81
N ASP A 899 -21.81 15.69 -6.45
CA ASP A 899 -22.75 16.18 -5.46
C ASP A 899 -23.06 15.16 -4.35
N LEU A 900 -24.03 15.48 -3.49
CA LEU A 900 -24.39 14.63 -2.37
C LEU A 900 -24.96 13.26 -2.81
N THR A 901 -25.36 13.11 -4.06
CA THR A 901 -25.79 11.86 -4.68
C THR A 901 -24.60 10.93 -4.86
N ASP A 902 -23.44 11.44 -5.27
CA ASP A 902 -22.19 10.66 -5.36
C ASP A 902 -21.70 10.25 -3.98
N VAL A 903 -21.83 11.11 -2.98
CA VAL A 903 -21.59 10.76 -1.58
C VAL A 903 -22.50 9.61 -1.12
N VAL A 904 -23.74 9.55 -1.60
CA VAL A 904 -24.67 8.47 -1.28
C VAL A 904 -24.28 7.15 -1.96
N ILE A 905 -23.76 7.20 -3.19
CA ILE A 905 -23.26 6.02 -3.91
C ILE A 905 -21.94 5.54 -3.29
N PHE A 906 -21.01 6.45 -3.03
CA PHE A 906 -19.77 6.18 -2.30
C PHE A 906 -20.05 5.52 -0.94
N ARG A 907 -21.06 6.00 -0.21
CA ARG A 907 -21.49 5.37 1.04
C ARG A 907 -21.94 3.93 0.82
N ASP A 908 -22.68 3.65 -0.24
CA ASP A 908 -23.16 2.29 -0.53
C ASP A 908 -21.99 1.36 -0.92
N ASP A 909 -20.95 1.88 -1.58
CA ASP A 909 -19.68 1.18 -1.85
C ASP A 909 -18.83 0.97 -0.58
N TYR A 910 -18.73 1.99 0.28
CA TYR A 910 -18.04 1.93 1.59
C TYR A 910 -18.72 0.96 2.57
N LEU A 911 -20.05 0.85 2.53
CA LEU A 911 -20.83 -0.06 3.38
C LEU A 911 -20.96 -1.48 2.78
N GLY A 912 -20.69 -1.63 1.49
CA GLY A 912 -20.63 -2.92 0.81
C GLY A 912 -19.24 -3.53 0.98
N ASN A 913 -19.12 -4.63 1.72
CA ASN A 913 -17.85 -5.34 1.92
C ASN A 913 -17.41 -6.09 0.64
N THR A 914 -17.18 -5.38 -0.46
CA THR A 914 -16.80 -5.95 -1.77
C THR A 914 -15.31 -5.83 -1.98
N SER A 915 -14.61 -6.96 -1.98
CA SER A 915 -13.25 -7.08 -2.49
C SER A 915 -13.27 -7.23 -4.02
N ALA A 916 -12.91 -6.17 -4.73
CA ALA A 916 -12.48 -6.24 -6.12
C ALA A 916 -11.66 -5.00 -6.46
N ASP A 917 -10.50 -5.21 -7.12
CA ASP A 917 -9.52 -4.20 -7.55
C ASP A 917 -10.05 -3.13 -8.56
N ALA A 918 -11.34 -2.80 -8.55
CA ALA A 918 -11.98 -1.86 -9.48
C ALA A 918 -13.36 -1.34 -8.98
N THR A 919 -13.53 -1.05 -7.69
CA THR A 919 -14.73 -0.33 -7.21
C THR A 919 -14.56 1.17 -7.50
N PRO A 920 -15.54 1.86 -8.14
CA PRO A 920 -15.44 3.28 -8.47
C PRO A 920 -15.14 4.23 -7.30
N GLY A 921 -15.46 3.84 -6.05
CA GLY A 921 -15.16 4.61 -4.84
C GLY A 921 -13.75 4.43 -4.25
N ASP A 922 -12.88 3.60 -4.83
CA ASP A 922 -11.48 3.46 -4.39
C ASP A 922 -10.60 4.41 -5.22
N PHE A 923 -10.43 5.65 -4.74
CA PHE A 923 -9.80 6.72 -5.51
C PHE A 923 -8.28 6.70 -5.41
N ASP A 924 -7.73 6.16 -4.33
CA ASP A 924 -6.28 6.01 -4.14
C ASP A 924 -5.74 4.66 -4.67
N LEU A 925 -6.63 3.77 -5.14
CA LEU A 925 -6.36 2.46 -5.75
C LEU A 925 -5.61 1.52 -4.80
N ASN A 926 -5.82 1.67 -3.49
CA ASN A 926 -5.18 0.83 -2.48
C ASN A 926 -5.91 -0.52 -2.25
N GLY A 927 -7.05 -0.72 -2.93
CA GLY A 927 -7.89 -1.91 -2.87
C GLY A 927 -8.96 -1.88 -1.78
N VAL A 928 -9.13 -0.74 -1.08
CA VAL A 928 -10.05 -0.57 0.05
C VAL A 928 -10.68 0.83 0.05
N VAL A 929 -12.00 0.90 -0.21
CA VAL A 929 -12.79 2.12 -0.04
C VAL A 929 -12.85 2.51 1.45
N ASN A 930 -12.23 3.63 1.81
CA ASN A 930 -12.12 4.06 3.20
C ASN A 930 -12.36 5.57 3.39
N THR A 931 -12.18 6.09 4.61
CA THR A 931 -12.44 7.50 4.92
C THR A 931 -11.50 8.48 4.21
N TYR A 932 -10.34 8.00 3.74
CA TYR A 932 -9.42 8.78 2.92
C TYR A 932 -10.00 8.99 1.52
N ASP A 933 -10.55 7.95 0.88
CA ASP A 933 -11.28 8.08 -0.37
C ASP A 933 -12.48 9.02 -0.24
N PHE A 934 -13.15 8.98 0.91
CA PHE A 934 -14.19 9.95 1.21
C PHE A 934 -13.65 11.38 1.25
N SER A 935 -12.49 11.61 1.86
CA SER A 935 -11.87 12.94 1.87
C SER A 935 -11.50 13.43 0.46
N LEU A 936 -11.08 12.52 -0.43
CA LEU A 936 -10.83 12.83 -1.83
C LEU A 936 -12.12 13.17 -2.59
N LEU A 937 -13.23 12.45 -2.36
CA LEU A 937 -14.54 12.79 -2.94
C LEU A 937 -15.07 14.14 -2.43
N ILE A 938 -14.95 14.39 -1.12
CA ILE A 938 -15.41 15.64 -0.51
C ILE A 938 -14.59 16.84 -1.00
N ARG A 939 -13.31 16.64 -1.31
CA ARG A 939 -12.45 17.68 -1.91
C ARG A 939 -13.02 18.18 -3.24
N GLU A 940 -13.62 17.30 -4.02
CA GLU A 940 -14.18 17.59 -5.34
C GLU A 940 -15.70 17.90 -5.29
N LEU A 941 -16.32 17.96 -4.11
CA LEU A 941 -17.75 18.26 -4.00
C LEU A 941 -18.09 19.67 -4.47
N GLY A 942 -19.17 19.79 -5.24
CA GLY A 942 -19.60 21.04 -5.84
C GLY A 942 -18.89 21.34 -7.16
N GLU A 943 -17.91 20.51 -7.54
CA GLU A 943 -17.44 20.50 -8.92
C GLU A 943 -18.58 20.05 -9.82
N THR A 944 -18.80 20.86 -10.84
CA THR A 944 -19.74 20.53 -11.90
C THR A 944 -19.00 20.61 -13.20
N ARG A 945 -19.47 19.85 -14.18
CA ARG A 945 -18.98 19.96 -15.55
C ARG A 945 -18.97 21.41 -16.05
N ALA A 946 -19.93 22.23 -15.61
CA ALA A 946 -19.99 23.66 -15.95
C ALA A 946 -18.87 24.47 -15.29
N ASN A 947 -18.58 24.27 -13.99
CA ASN A 947 -17.57 25.02 -13.24
C ASN A 947 -16.14 24.72 -13.71
N VAL A 948 -15.81 23.44 -13.87
CA VAL A 948 -14.48 23.00 -14.36
C VAL A 948 -14.24 23.49 -15.79
N SER A 949 -15.28 23.51 -16.63
CA SER A 949 -15.17 24.01 -18.01
C SER A 949 -15.06 25.54 -18.14
N ALA A 950 -15.43 26.28 -17.09
CA ALA A 950 -15.49 27.73 -17.04
C ALA A 950 -14.26 28.37 -16.37
N ALA A 951 -13.53 27.63 -15.52
CA ALA A 951 -12.31 28.11 -14.89
C ALA A 951 -11.21 28.35 -15.93
N VAL A 952 -10.72 29.59 -15.98
CA VAL A 952 -9.55 30.01 -16.77
C VAL A 952 -8.31 29.81 -15.88
N GLU A 953 -7.30 29.11 -16.41
CA GLU A 953 -5.98 28.84 -15.82
C GLU A 953 -5.95 27.94 -14.56
N GLY A 954 -5.53 26.68 -14.74
CA GLY A 954 -4.81 25.92 -13.72
C GLY A 954 -5.60 25.02 -12.77
N HIS A 955 -6.92 24.88 -12.91
CA HIS A 955 -7.67 23.90 -12.11
C HIS A 955 -7.68 22.54 -12.82
N VAL A 956 -6.87 21.61 -12.31
CA VAL A 956 -6.84 20.20 -12.73
C VAL A 956 -7.29 19.41 -11.51
N ILE A 957 -8.30 18.54 -11.66
CA ILE A 957 -8.58 17.52 -10.66
C ILE A 957 -7.36 16.58 -10.65
N GLU A 958 -6.42 16.82 -9.74
CA GLU A 958 -5.18 16.04 -9.62
C GLU A 958 -5.41 14.77 -8.78
N TYR A 959 -5.08 13.62 -9.35
CA TYR A 959 -4.98 12.34 -8.63
C TYR A 959 -3.71 12.36 -7.77
N ASP A 960 -3.86 12.61 -6.46
CA ASP A 960 -2.74 12.73 -5.52
C ASP A 960 -2.31 11.34 -5.01
N PHE A 961 -1.24 10.80 -5.58
CA PHE A 961 -0.59 9.57 -5.11
C PHE A 961 0.56 9.84 -4.09
N GLN A 962 0.74 11.07 -3.57
CA GLN A 962 1.93 11.47 -2.80
C GLN A 962 1.66 11.93 -1.35
N TYR A 963 0.41 12.04 -0.92
CA TYR A 963 0.05 12.56 0.42
C TYR A 963 0.47 11.66 1.61
N LEU A 964 0.78 10.37 1.40
CA LEU A 964 1.19 9.41 2.44
C LEU A 964 2.57 9.68 3.08
N ALA A 965 3.44 10.46 2.44
CA ALA A 965 4.82 10.64 2.91
C ALA A 965 5.00 11.68 4.02
N ILE A 966 4.04 12.60 4.22
CA ILE A 966 4.20 13.76 5.10
C ILE A 966 3.37 13.65 6.39
N ALA A 967 2.24 12.93 6.35
CA ALA A 967 1.37 12.75 7.53
C ALA A 967 1.93 11.78 8.60
N LEU A 968 3.04 11.08 8.32
CA LEU A 968 3.62 10.03 9.17
C LEU A 968 4.89 10.45 9.95
N SER A 969 5.30 11.73 9.93
CA SER A 969 6.36 12.21 10.81
C SER A 969 6.09 13.63 11.30
N GLN A 970 5.75 13.80 12.58
CA GLN A 970 5.69 15.13 13.21
C GLN A 970 6.75 15.29 14.30
N THR A 971 7.33 16.49 14.36
CA THR A 971 8.29 16.94 15.37
C THR A 971 7.58 17.29 16.68
N PRO A 972 8.13 16.94 17.87
CA PRO A 972 7.49 17.23 19.15
C PRO A 972 7.28 18.73 19.45
N LEU A 973 6.09 19.10 19.92
CA LEU A 973 5.76 20.44 20.42
C LEU A 973 6.49 20.73 21.73
N SER A 974 7.01 21.95 21.89
CA SER A 974 7.83 22.31 23.07
C SER A 974 7.48 23.66 23.71
N VAL A 975 7.94 23.92 24.94
CA VAL A 975 7.98 25.27 25.54
C VAL A 975 9.29 25.98 25.20
N GLY A 976 9.22 27.30 24.97
CA GLY A 976 10.39 28.09 24.52
C GLY A 976 11.56 28.22 25.51
N VAL A 977 11.39 27.87 26.80
CA VAL A 977 12.44 27.91 27.85
C VAL A 977 12.09 26.86 28.93
N ALA A 978 13.07 26.29 29.64
CA ALA A 978 12.85 25.37 30.77
C ALA A 978 12.47 26.11 32.09
N PRO A 979 11.59 25.54 32.94
CA PRO A 979 11.07 26.21 34.14
C PRO A 979 12.05 26.23 35.32
N PRO A 980 11.82 27.12 36.31
CA PRO A 980 12.48 27.04 37.60
C PRO A 980 11.99 25.84 38.42
N ALA A 981 12.92 25.10 39.04
CA ALA A 981 12.67 23.89 39.81
C ALA A 981 11.64 24.09 40.95
N ASN A 982 10.38 23.75 40.68
CA ASN A 982 9.29 23.66 41.64
C ASN A 982 8.50 22.37 41.38
N GLU A 983 7.98 21.73 42.43
CA GLU A 983 7.05 20.61 42.26
C GLU A 983 5.69 21.15 41.78
N VAL A 984 5.27 20.69 40.61
CA VAL A 984 3.97 20.99 39.99
C VAL A 984 3.06 19.77 40.01
N THR A 985 1.75 19.97 39.92
CA THR A 985 0.76 18.89 39.94
C THR A 985 0.78 18.15 38.61
N SER A 986 0.92 16.82 38.66
CA SER A 986 0.87 15.95 37.48
C SER A 986 -0.51 15.93 36.84
N LEU A 987 -0.52 15.88 35.51
CA LEU A 987 -1.72 15.72 34.70
C LEU A 987 -2.30 14.31 34.85
N THR A 988 -3.61 14.20 34.94
CA THR A 988 -4.30 12.90 34.97
C THR A 988 -5.26 12.74 33.78
N PRO A 989 -5.64 11.52 33.39
CA PRO A 989 -6.62 11.33 32.31
C PRO A 989 -7.97 11.99 32.61
N GLU A 990 -8.35 12.08 33.88
CA GLU A 990 -9.55 12.79 34.34
C GLU A 990 -9.48 14.31 34.10
N ASP A 991 -8.27 14.86 34.09
CA ASP A 991 -8.02 16.26 33.74
C ASP A 991 -8.04 16.48 32.21
N VAL A 992 -7.57 15.50 31.44
CA VAL A 992 -7.44 15.61 29.97
C VAL A 992 -8.75 15.38 29.26
N GLN A 993 -9.51 14.34 29.60
CA GLN A 993 -10.69 13.93 28.83
C GLN A 993 -11.71 15.06 28.65
N PRO A 994 -12.09 15.85 29.68
CA PRO A 994 -13.03 16.95 29.50
C PRO A 994 -12.49 18.07 28.59
N VAL A 995 -11.17 18.26 28.56
CA VAL A 995 -10.51 19.25 27.72
C VAL A 995 -10.39 18.75 26.28
N LEU A 996 -10.11 17.45 26.10
CA LEU A 996 -10.10 16.78 24.81
C LEU A 996 -11.50 16.74 24.19
N ASP A 997 -12.52 16.39 24.97
CA ASP A 997 -13.93 16.44 24.55
C ASP A 997 -14.31 17.86 24.15
N ALA A 998 -13.92 18.88 24.93
CA ALA A 998 -14.19 20.26 24.58
C ALA A 998 -13.42 20.74 23.33
N ALA A 999 -12.21 20.23 23.09
CA ALA A 999 -11.45 20.50 21.86
C ALA A 999 -12.12 19.82 20.66
N ALA A 1000 -12.48 18.55 20.79
CA ALA A 1000 -13.20 17.78 19.78
C ALA A 1000 -14.56 18.39 19.46
N ASP A 1001 -15.33 18.80 20.48
CA ASP A 1001 -16.60 19.50 20.35
C ASP A 1001 -16.40 20.87 19.68
N LYS A 1002 -15.35 21.62 20.02
CA LYS A 1002 -15.03 22.89 19.34
C LYS A 1002 -14.73 22.68 17.87
N ILE A 1003 -13.94 21.66 17.54
CA ILE A 1003 -13.62 21.29 16.16
C ILE A 1003 -14.89 20.83 15.43
N ALA A 1004 -15.66 19.93 16.02
CA ALA A 1004 -16.91 19.43 15.47
C ALA A 1004 -17.96 20.54 15.32
N ASP A 1005 -18.07 21.47 16.27
CA ASP A 1005 -18.91 22.66 16.18
C ASP A 1005 -18.43 23.59 15.07
N ALA A 1006 -17.13 23.73 14.84
CA ALA A 1006 -16.59 24.48 13.71
C ALA A 1006 -16.93 23.83 12.37
N TYR A 1007 -16.79 22.50 12.23
CA TYR A 1007 -17.25 21.75 11.05
C TYR A 1007 -18.78 21.83 10.87
N SER A 1008 -19.55 21.78 11.96
CA SER A 1008 -21.01 21.91 11.97
C SER A 1008 -21.48 23.31 11.59
N GLN A 1009 -20.77 24.35 12.05
CA GLN A 1009 -20.99 25.75 11.65
C GLN A 1009 -20.72 25.97 10.16
N LEU A 1010 -19.87 25.13 9.55
CA LEU A 1010 -19.62 25.09 8.11
C LEU A 1010 -20.63 24.23 7.34
N GLY A 1011 -21.55 23.53 8.03
CA GLY A 1011 -22.65 22.77 7.42
C GLY A 1011 -22.25 21.42 6.82
N ILE A 1012 -21.06 20.90 7.13
CA ILE A 1012 -20.45 19.75 6.45
C ILE A 1012 -20.29 18.59 7.44
N PHE A 1013 -21.26 17.67 7.42
CA PHE A 1013 -21.32 16.41 8.16
C PHE A 1013 -21.19 16.50 9.71
N ASN A 1014 -21.52 15.40 10.39
CA ASN A 1014 -21.16 15.21 11.79
C ASN A 1014 -19.73 14.69 11.85
N TYR A 1015 -18.76 15.59 12.02
CA TYR A 1015 -17.36 15.23 12.24
C TYR A 1015 -17.17 14.71 13.67
N VAL A 1016 -16.55 13.54 13.84
CA VAL A 1016 -16.19 12.98 15.15
C VAL A 1016 -14.68 12.83 15.19
N VAL A 1017 -14.01 13.61 16.05
CA VAL A 1017 -12.59 13.43 16.32
C VAL A 1017 -12.42 12.25 17.27
N THR A 1018 -12.00 11.10 16.78
CA THR A 1018 -11.54 9.99 17.63
C THR A 1018 -10.03 10.00 17.73
N THR A 1019 -9.51 10.39 18.89
CA THR A 1019 -8.08 10.37 19.18
C THR A 1019 -7.83 9.81 20.57
N ASN A 1020 -6.97 8.80 20.66
CA ASN A 1020 -6.48 8.29 21.94
C ASN A 1020 -5.34 9.19 22.44
N PHE A 1021 -5.24 9.37 23.75
CA PHE A 1021 -4.12 10.09 24.35
C PHE A 1021 -3.42 9.27 25.44
N GLN A 1022 -2.14 9.57 25.68
CA GLN A 1022 -1.34 9.05 26.79
C GLN A 1022 -0.66 10.21 27.50
N ILE A 1023 -0.65 10.16 28.83
CA ILE A 1023 0.11 11.10 29.65
C ILE A 1023 1.42 10.42 30.03
N VAL A 1024 2.54 11.03 29.63
CA VAL A 1024 3.89 10.49 29.77
C VAL A 1024 4.83 11.60 30.22
N ASP A 1025 5.88 11.28 30.97
CA ASP A 1025 6.92 12.27 31.32
C ASP A 1025 7.85 12.47 30.11
N LEU A 1026 7.63 13.54 29.36
CA LEU A 1026 8.35 13.87 28.13
C LEU A 1026 9.67 14.59 28.45
N PRO A 1027 10.75 14.28 27.72
CA PRO A 1027 12.05 14.83 28.05
C PRO A 1027 12.16 16.33 27.74
N GLY A 1028 12.77 17.06 28.68
CA GLY A 1028 13.27 18.41 28.44
C GLY A 1028 12.17 19.47 28.43
N SER A 1029 11.94 20.08 27.27
CA SER A 1029 10.95 21.15 27.08
C SER A 1029 9.71 20.67 26.33
N GLN A 1030 9.57 19.36 26.09
CA GLN A 1030 8.48 18.82 25.29
C GLN A 1030 7.14 18.89 26.03
N LEU A 1031 6.10 19.25 25.29
CA LEU A 1031 4.72 19.31 25.79
C LEU A 1031 3.87 18.19 25.21
N SER A 1032 4.07 17.87 23.94
CA SER A 1032 3.32 16.83 23.25
C SER A 1032 4.00 16.35 21.98
N TYR A 1033 3.54 15.21 21.48
CA TYR A 1033 3.75 14.80 20.09
C TYR A 1033 2.68 13.79 19.69
N ARG A 1034 2.52 13.58 18.38
CA ARG A 1034 1.61 12.57 17.83
C ARG A 1034 2.36 11.47 17.12
N ASN A 1035 2.03 10.22 17.44
CA ASN A 1035 2.59 9.05 16.75
C ASN A 1035 1.51 7.96 16.61
N ASN A 1036 1.39 7.35 15.43
CA ASN A 1036 0.41 6.29 15.13
C ASN A 1036 -1.03 6.61 15.60
N GLY A 1037 -1.46 7.87 15.47
CA GLY A 1037 -2.81 8.30 15.89
C GLY A 1037 -3.01 8.48 17.40
N ILE A 1038 -1.97 8.31 18.22
CA ILE A 1038 -1.99 8.56 19.66
C ILE A 1038 -1.34 9.92 19.97
N LEU A 1039 -2.03 10.72 20.78
CA LEU A 1039 -1.53 11.98 21.33
C LEU A 1039 -0.78 11.73 22.64
N TYR A 1040 0.52 12.01 22.67
CA TYR A 1040 1.32 11.94 23.89
C TYR A 1040 1.39 13.32 24.51
N LEU A 1041 0.96 13.45 25.77
CA LEU A 1041 0.97 14.69 26.55
C LEU A 1041 1.98 14.57 27.69
N ASP A 1042 2.76 15.62 27.91
CA ASP A 1042 3.69 15.66 29.02
C ASP A 1042 2.98 15.62 30.38
N ILE A 1043 3.56 14.96 31.38
CA ILE A 1043 2.93 14.79 32.69
C ILE A 1043 2.91 16.08 33.50
N ASP A 1044 3.88 16.98 33.32
CA ASP A 1044 4.06 18.14 34.18
C ASP A 1044 4.26 19.47 33.43
N ALA A 1045 3.95 19.47 32.14
CA ALA A 1045 4.11 20.57 31.19
C ALA A 1045 5.55 21.11 31.15
N ALA A 1046 6.50 20.19 30.98
CA ALA A 1046 7.94 20.39 31.04
C ALA A 1046 8.39 21.06 32.35
N GLY A 1047 7.65 20.85 33.44
CA GLY A 1047 7.84 21.42 34.78
C GLY A 1047 7.14 22.77 35.05
N TYR A 1048 6.34 23.29 34.12
CA TYR A 1048 5.54 24.53 34.33
C TYR A 1048 4.18 24.25 34.98
N GLY A 1049 3.73 23.00 34.95
CA GLY A 1049 2.41 22.58 35.36
C GLY A 1049 1.33 22.93 34.33
N TRP A 1050 0.32 22.06 34.24
CA TRP A 1050 -0.83 22.27 33.39
C TRP A 1050 -1.86 23.20 34.02
N PHE A 1051 -2.37 24.14 33.23
CA PHE A 1051 -3.64 24.77 33.46
C PHE A 1051 -4.72 23.90 32.81
N VAL A 1052 -5.45 23.19 33.67
CA VAL A 1052 -6.61 22.38 33.32
C VAL A 1052 -7.83 23.25 33.58
N ASP A 1053 -8.48 23.67 32.51
CA ASP A 1053 -9.65 24.51 32.62
C ASP A 1053 -10.88 23.66 32.97
N SER A 1054 -11.50 23.92 34.12
CA SER A 1054 -12.74 23.24 34.50
C SER A 1054 -13.95 23.63 33.63
N THR A 1055 -13.81 24.70 32.86
CA THR A 1055 -14.78 25.22 31.91
C THR A 1055 -14.09 25.55 30.57
N PRO A 1056 -13.56 24.57 29.82
CA PRO A 1056 -12.71 24.82 28.64
C PRO A 1056 -13.38 25.62 27.51
N THR A 1057 -14.72 25.72 27.53
CA THR A 1057 -15.51 26.51 26.59
C THR A 1057 -15.66 27.98 26.99
N GLN A 1058 -15.25 28.34 28.21
CA GLN A 1058 -15.20 29.69 28.75
C GLN A 1058 -13.74 30.19 28.83
N ASN A 1059 -13.53 31.51 28.86
CA ASN A 1059 -12.20 32.13 28.91
C ASN A 1059 -12.06 33.12 30.08
N GLU A 1060 -12.72 32.87 31.21
CA GLU A 1060 -12.83 33.82 32.32
C GLU A 1060 -11.49 34.06 33.04
N GLU A 1061 -10.55 33.13 32.92
CA GLU A 1061 -9.22 33.10 33.52
C GLU A 1061 -8.18 33.90 32.73
N PHE A 1062 -8.53 34.31 31.52
CA PHE A 1062 -7.63 35.03 30.62
C PHE A 1062 -8.19 36.39 30.23
N SER A 1063 -7.29 37.30 29.88
CA SER A 1063 -7.62 38.61 29.31
C SER A 1063 -7.09 38.72 27.89
N SER A 1064 -7.92 39.15 26.94
CA SER A 1064 -7.52 39.26 25.53
C SER A 1064 -6.29 40.18 25.38
N SER A 1065 -5.26 39.71 24.69
CA SER A 1065 -4.00 40.43 24.48
C SER A 1065 -3.64 40.67 23.01
N GLY A 1066 -4.50 40.24 22.09
CA GLY A 1066 -4.36 40.35 20.63
C GLY A 1066 -5.62 39.80 19.94
N GLU A 1067 -5.57 39.57 18.62
CA GLU A 1067 -6.71 39.02 17.85
C GLU A 1067 -6.98 37.55 18.25
N ASN A 1068 -5.96 36.68 18.34
CA ASN A 1068 -6.14 35.24 18.67
C ASN A 1068 -5.41 34.76 19.95
N SER A 1069 -4.80 35.67 20.73
CA SER A 1069 -4.01 35.31 21.93
C SER A 1069 -4.50 35.97 23.20
N TRP A 1070 -4.65 35.15 24.25
CA TRP A 1070 -5.17 35.56 25.55
C TRP A 1070 -4.14 35.30 26.64
N ASN A 1071 -3.95 36.27 27.55
CA ASN A 1071 -2.93 36.21 28.60
C ASN A 1071 -3.56 36.15 30.00
N ALA A 1072 -3.05 35.25 30.84
CA ALA A 1072 -3.37 35.17 32.26
C ALA A 1072 -2.42 36.04 33.10
N SER A 1073 -2.85 37.27 33.41
CA SER A 1073 -2.04 38.22 34.19
C SER A 1073 -2.04 37.96 35.71
N ALA A 1074 -2.99 37.18 36.22
CA ALA A 1074 -3.09 36.68 37.59
C ALA A 1074 -4.09 35.51 37.68
N GLY A 1075 -4.03 34.67 38.72
CA GLY A 1075 -4.94 33.53 38.92
C GLY A 1075 -4.31 32.17 38.58
N ASP A 1076 -5.13 31.13 38.54
CA ASP A 1076 -4.66 29.73 38.48
C ASP A 1076 -4.03 29.33 37.13
N ALA A 1077 -4.36 30.06 36.06
CA ALA A 1077 -3.74 29.95 34.73
C ALA A 1077 -2.39 30.67 34.60
N SER A 1078 -2.07 31.58 35.53
CA SER A 1078 -0.87 32.41 35.43
C SER A 1078 0.40 31.58 35.65
N GLY A 1079 1.26 31.49 34.63
CA GLY A 1079 2.54 30.78 34.71
C GLY A 1079 2.49 29.28 34.42
N LYS A 1080 1.34 28.75 33.98
CA LYS A 1080 1.12 27.36 33.59
C LYS A 1080 0.88 27.21 32.08
N VAL A 1081 1.00 26.01 31.54
CA VAL A 1081 0.70 25.72 30.12
C VAL A 1081 -0.78 25.38 29.96
N ASP A 1082 -1.46 26.01 29.02
CA ASP A 1082 -2.88 25.76 28.75
C ASP A 1082 -3.06 24.45 27.98
N LEU A 1083 -3.74 23.47 28.61
CA LEU A 1083 -3.91 22.13 28.04
C LEU A 1083 -4.79 22.12 26.78
N LEU A 1084 -5.81 22.97 26.75
CA LEU A 1084 -6.73 23.07 25.61
C LEU A 1084 -5.99 23.50 24.34
N THR A 1085 -5.12 24.49 24.46
CA THR A 1085 -4.27 24.99 23.37
C THR A 1085 -3.38 23.87 22.79
N VAL A 1086 -2.73 23.08 23.65
CA VAL A 1086 -1.85 21.98 23.22
C VAL A 1086 -2.64 20.90 22.48
N ILE A 1087 -3.80 20.51 23.00
CA ILE A 1087 -4.65 19.50 22.35
C ILE A 1087 -5.15 20.00 20.99
N LEU A 1088 -5.57 21.26 20.88
CA LEU A 1088 -6.00 21.84 19.60
C LEU A 1088 -4.89 21.87 18.56
N HIS A 1089 -3.66 22.26 18.95
CA HIS A 1089 -2.49 22.23 18.08
C HIS A 1089 -2.29 20.84 17.43
N GLU A 1090 -2.32 19.79 18.24
CA GLU A 1090 -2.03 18.42 17.81
C GLU A 1090 -3.17 17.78 17.00
N LEU A 1091 -4.40 18.27 17.15
CA LEU A 1091 -5.57 17.74 16.45
C LEU A 1091 -5.80 18.36 15.07
N ILE A 1092 -5.35 19.61 14.84
CA ILE A 1092 -5.75 20.40 13.66
C ILE A 1092 -4.63 20.53 12.61
N SER A 1093 -3.36 20.26 12.98
CA SER A 1093 -2.14 20.24 12.14
C SER A 1093 -2.18 20.97 10.77
N HIS A 1094 -1.46 22.09 10.66
CA HIS A 1094 -1.41 22.96 9.46
C HIS A 1094 -0.02 22.97 8.79
N GLN A 1095 0.05 23.20 7.47
CA GLN A 1095 1.33 23.23 6.71
C GLN A 1095 2.07 24.59 6.69
N ASP A 1096 1.48 25.66 7.21
CA ASP A 1096 2.06 27.02 7.17
C ASP A 1096 2.36 27.49 8.60
N GLU A 1097 3.48 27.02 9.15
CA GLU A 1097 3.94 27.27 10.53
C GLU A 1097 4.37 28.73 10.80
N THR A 1098 4.02 29.70 9.95
CA THR A 1098 4.67 31.02 9.96
C THR A 1098 3.79 32.23 10.30
N GLU A 1099 2.46 32.11 10.35
CA GLU A 1099 1.59 33.25 10.66
C GLU A 1099 0.63 33.08 11.87
N ASP A 1100 0.33 31.86 12.32
CA ASP A 1100 -0.57 31.64 13.47
C ASP A 1100 0.15 30.98 14.67
N ASP A 1101 0.10 31.67 15.81
CA ASP A 1101 0.76 31.28 17.05
C ASP A 1101 0.20 29.96 17.64
N LEU A 1102 -1.01 29.53 17.26
CA LEU A 1102 -1.56 28.21 17.67
C LEU A 1102 -0.76 27.05 17.07
N PHE A 1103 -0.22 27.21 15.85
CA PHE A 1103 0.49 26.15 15.10
C PHE A 1103 2.02 26.28 15.17
N ALA A 1104 2.54 27.14 16.05
CA ALA A 1104 3.97 27.28 16.27
C ALA A 1104 4.58 26.01 16.89
N ASP A 1105 5.83 25.71 16.54
CA ASP A 1105 6.65 24.65 17.13
C ASP A 1105 6.91 24.82 18.64
N HIS A 1106 6.65 26.03 19.16
CA HIS A 1106 6.83 26.42 20.54
C HIS A 1106 5.67 27.20 21.13
N LEU A 1107 5.16 26.76 22.29
CA LEU A 1107 4.11 27.46 23.05
C LEU A 1107 4.65 28.23 24.27
N ASN A 1108 3.96 29.31 24.60
CA ASN A 1108 4.28 30.17 25.74
C ASN A 1108 3.38 29.88 26.95
N VAL A 1109 3.95 29.92 28.15
CA VAL A 1109 3.20 29.75 29.39
C VAL A 1109 2.30 30.96 29.72
N GLY A 1110 1.19 30.70 30.40
CA GLY A 1110 0.19 31.69 30.76
C GLY A 1110 -0.57 32.27 29.57
N LYS A 1111 -0.47 31.63 28.40
CA LYS A 1111 -1.20 31.97 27.19
C LYS A 1111 -2.22 30.89 26.85
N ARG A 1112 -3.37 31.32 26.34
CA ARG A 1112 -4.34 30.49 25.61
C ARG A 1112 -4.46 31.02 24.20
N PHE A 1113 -4.37 30.13 23.23
CA PHE A 1113 -4.75 30.41 21.84
C PHE A 1113 -6.15 29.86 21.61
N LEU A 1114 -6.99 30.66 20.96
CA LEU A 1114 -8.34 30.25 20.65
C LEU A 1114 -8.37 29.69 19.25
N PHE A 1115 -8.93 28.49 19.13
CA PHE A 1115 -9.34 27.92 17.86
C PHE A 1115 -10.65 28.59 17.40
N ALA A 1116 -10.63 29.10 16.18
CA ALA A 1116 -11.77 29.57 15.43
C ALA A 1116 -12.00 28.66 14.21
N PRO A 1117 -13.22 28.62 13.66
CA PRO A 1117 -13.48 27.84 12.45
C PRO A 1117 -12.50 28.15 11.33
N GLU A 1118 -12.03 29.41 11.21
CA GLU A 1118 -11.01 29.89 10.27
C GLU A 1118 -9.63 29.24 10.32
N ASP A 1119 -9.33 28.57 11.42
CA ASP A 1119 -8.09 27.84 11.61
C ASP A 1119 -8.20 26.38 11.12
N LEU A 1120 -9.41 25.94 10.72
CA LEU A 1120 -9.56 24.64 10.06
C LEU A 1120 -9.00 24.70 8.63
N PRO A 1121 -8.26 23.66 8.20
CA PRO A 1121 -7.87 23.51 6.79
C PRO A 1121 -9.06 23.64 5.83
N ILE A 1122 -10.25 23.17 6.25
CA ILE A 1122 -11.48 23.25 5.45
C ILE A 1122 -12.11 24.66 5.44
N PHE A 1123 -11.92 25.52 6.45
CA PHE A 1123 -12.51 26.86 6.44
C PHE A 1123 -11.77 27.79 5.49
N GLN A 1124 -10.47 27.63 5.32
CA GLN A 1124 -9.75 28.34 4.26
C GLN A 1124 -10.28 27.98 2.86
N LEU A 1125 -10.86 26.77 2.71
CA LEU A 1125 -11.53 26.29 1.49
C LEU A 1125 -13.01 26.73 1.37
N LEU A 1126 -13.68 27.01 2.49
CA LEU A 1126 -15.12 27.35 2.56
C LEU A 1126 -15.43 28.80 2.92
N ASN A 1127 -14.40 29.64 3.10
CA ASN A 1127 -14.54 31.02 3.54
C ASN A 1127 -15.65 31.70 2.73
N PRO A 1128 -16.75 32.16 3.36
CA PRO A 1128 -17.84 32.83 2.66
C PRO A 1128 -17.36 34.08 1.94
N ALA A 1129 -16.22 34.68 2.28
CA ALA A 1129 -15.64 35.77 1.51
C ALA A 1129 -15.01 35.29 0.19
N LEU A 1130 -14.49 34.06 0.10
CA LEU A 1130 -14.01 33.44 -1.15
C LEU A 1130 -15.18 32.85 -1.95
N VAL A 1131 -16.18 32.27 -1.27
CA VAL A 1131 -17.41 31.75 -1.88
C VAL A 1131 -18.35 32.87 -2.32
N ASP A 1132 -18.53 33.95 -1.55
CA ASP A 1132 -19.25 35.16 -2.00
C ASP A 1132 -18.42 35.94 -3.03
N GLN A 1133 -17.09 35.83 -3.06
CA GLN A 1133 -16.29 36.44 -4.14
C GLN A 1133 -16.40 35.61 -5.43
N ALA A 1134 -16.54 34.28 -5.35
CA ALA A 1134 -16.86 33.40 -6.46
C ALA A 1134 -18.33 33.53 -6.93
N LEU A 1135 -19.29 33.69 -6.00
CA LEU A 1135 -20.72 33.87 -6.30
C LEU A 1135 -21.09 35.33 -6.63
N ALA A 1136 -20.33 36.32 -6.20
CA ALA A 1136 -20.51 37.71 -6.63
C ALA A 1136 -19.89 38.01 -8.00
N ASP A 1137 -18.97 37.15 -8.46
CA ASP A 1137 -18.50 37.19 -9.85
C ASP A 1137 -19.50 36.50 -10.82
N GLU A 1138 -20.57 35.85 -10.33
CA GLU A 1138 -21.67 35.30 -11.16
C GLU A 1138 -22.77 36.31 -11.58
N ASP A 1139 -22.59 37.61 -11.31
CA ASP A 1139 -23.37 38.65 -12.00
C ASP A 1139 -22.60 39.26 -13.21
N ALA A 1140 -21.59 38.53 -13.74
CA ALA A 1140 -20.88 38.85 -14.99
C ALA A 1140 -20.96 37.73 -16.05
#